data_AF-G8SB11-F1
#
_entry.id   AF-G8SB11-F1
#
_cell.length_a   1.000
_cell.length_b   1.000
_cell.length_c   1.000
_cell.angle_alpha   90.00
_cell.angle_beta   90.00
_cell.angle_gamma   90.00
#
_symmetry.space_group_name_H-M   'P 1'
#
loop_
_entity.id
_entity.type
_entity.pdbx_description
1 polymer ?
#
loop_
_entity_poly.entity_id
_entity_poly.type
_entity_poly.pdbx_seq_one_letter_code
_entity_poly.pdbx_strand_id
1 'polypeptide(L)'
;MVGTPDDQGGRIQCSPSSDHGEVGAINTESRQETAPVDLTGAAALRSVLRIRPFRRLWLVLGAASFGDWIGLLATGLFASAQFSNSAAQGAAFGGTIAVRLLPALLLGPIAGVFADRFDRRYTMVITDLIRFVFYGSIPLVPLLGGSPALTVTWATIATFIGETITLIWIPAKEAAVPNLLHHKSQIEVSNQLTLVTTYGITPILGALTLSALTAGVQHSGVSLPAWAQPVQLALYMNALSRLATALTVFFGIREIGGKSAERQQAAEQSMFHQFLDGWKYIGRTPLVRGLVLGIFGAFAAGGVVIGAARTYATSLGAGEAAFYLLFGTIFLGLAVGIGLGPMIVKELSRRRWFGMNIVLASGSVMFLGLAFHLSMALVGALLVGAGAGMAFLAGTTLLYGEVDDTVRGRVFAVVQIGVRMVLLLAITLAGLLVGLGSSRRVNLGPVHFDISSTRVLLLVAGAIGIWVGIGSFRQMDDKKGVPILADLIGSVRGRPLTPAEEFLRSGLFVVFEGGEGAGKSTQVDRLADVLRAEGRDVVVTREPGATDLGGRIRGLVLDHSEDGPSPRAEALLYAADRAHHVATVVRPALARGAVVISDRYVDSSLAYQGAGRTLPVQEISWLSSWATGGLKPDLVVLLDVDPAIGLKRASARGAGVDRLESESQAFHDRVRYAFLDLAAADPKRYLVLDAARPAGDLAEMVVDRMSGLLASRPAASPSSSSA
;
A
#
# COMPACT_ATOMS: atom_id res chain seq x y z
N MET A 1 -73.01 -11.41 -9.69
CA MET A 1 -73.79 -10.57 -10.62
C MET A 1 -72.78 -10.02 -11.63
N VAL A 2 -72.53 -10.78 -12.71
CA VAL A 2 -73.13 -10.60 -14.05
C VAL A 2 -72.67 -9.29 -14.70
N GLY A 3 -71.91 -9.41 -15.80
CA GLY A 3 -71.90 -8.41 -16.88
C GLY A 3 -70.53 -7.88 -17.32
N THR A 4 -69.79 -8.63 -18.14
CA THR A 4 -69.18 -8.07 -19.38
C THR A 4 -70.30 -7.99 -20.46
N PRO A 5 -70.13 -7.47 -21.69
CA PRO A 5 -68.93 -6.95 -22.41
C PRO A 5 -69.23 -5.62 -23.18
N ASP A 6 -68.25 -5.02 -23.88
CA ASP A 6 -68.18 -5.10 -25.36
C ASP A 6 -67.08 -4.23 -25.98
N ASP A 7 -66.51 -4.88 -26.98
CA ASP A 7 -65.44 -4.52 -27.88
C ASP A 7 -65.96 -3.64 -29.03
N GLN A 8 -65.11 -2.78 -29.61
CA GLN A 8 -65.01 -2.54 -31.05
C GLN A 8 -64.14 -1.32 -31.41
N GLY A 9 -63.07 -1.58 -32.16
CA GLY A 9 -62.99 -1.07 -33.54
C GLY A 9 -62.24 0.25 -33.81
N GLY A 10 -60.92 0.15 -34.03
CA GLY A 10 -60.36 0.40 -35.37
C GLY A 10 -60.02 1.83 -35.86
N ARG A 11 -58.74 1.96 -36.24
CA ARG A 11 -58.16 2.72 -37.39
C ARG A 11 -57.74 4.20 -37.21
N ILE A 12 -56.44 4.33 -36.94
CA ILE A 12 -55.40 5.14 -37.62
C ILE A 12 -55.85 6.06 -38.77
N GLN A 13 -55.57 7.38 -38.67
CA GLN A 13 -54.98 8.17 -39.75
C GLN A 13 -54.36 9.51 -39.29
N CYS A 14 -53.32 9.93 -40.01
CA CYS A 14 -52.28 10.90 -39.69
C CYS A 14 -52.64 12.40 -39.82
N SER A 15 -52.07 13.21 -38.90
CA SER A 15 -51.39 14.55 -38.97
C SER A 15 -52.00 15.72 -39.80
N PRO A 16 -51.60 17.02 -39.61
CA PRO A 16 -50.50 17.59 -38.82
C PRO A 16 -50.79 18.92 -38.03
N SER A 17 -49.74 19.39 -37.35
CA SER A 17 -49.38 20.80 -37.01
C SER A 17 -50.08 21.59 -35.88
N SER A 18 -49.21 22.10 -34.97
CA SER A 18 -49.24 23.37 -34.20
C SER A 18 -50.47 23.65 -33.33
N ASP A 19 -50.39 23.99 -32.04
CA ASP A 19 -49.47 24.98 -31.47
C ASP A 19 -49.45 24.88 -29.92
N HIS A 20 -48.32 25.32 -29.37
CA HIS A 20 -47.92 25.67 -28.00
C HIS A 20 -48.89 25.55 -26.80
N GLY A 21 -48.39 24.93 -25.72
CA GLY A 21 -48.89 25.10 -24.34
C GLY A 21 -48.16 24.23 -23.32
N GLU A 22 -47.32 24.86 -22.50
CA GLU A 22 -46.35 24.31 -21.53
C GLU A 22 -46.85 23.20 -20.58
N VAL A 23 -46.04 22.13 -20.44
CA VAL A 23 -45.91 21.36 -19.18
C VAL A 23 -44.41 21.10 -18.95
N GLY A 24 -43.93 21.54 -17.79
CA GLY A 24 -42.52 21.66 -17.43
C GLY A 24 -41.69 20.38 -17.58
N ALA A 25 -40.64 20.48 -18.39
CA ALA A 25 -39.56 19.51 -18.40
C ALA A 25 -38.72 19.66 -17.11
N ILE A 26 -38.77 18.65 -16.27
CA ILE A 26 -37.77 18.42 -15.22
C ILE A 26 -36.46 18.10 -15.96
N ASN A 27 -35.57 19.09 -16.04
CA ASN A 27 -34.19 18.87 -16.46
C ASN A 27 -33.47 18.05 -15.37
N THR A 28 -33.63 16.72 -15.40
CA THR A 28 -32.62 15.82 -14.89
C THR A 28 -31.47 15.78 -15.89
N GLU A 29 -30.62 16.80 -15.84
CA GLU A 29 -29.25 16.64 -16.32
C GLU A 29 -28.59 15.58 -15.43
N SER A 30 -28.60 14.34 -15.90
CA SER A 30 -27.68 13.33 -15.42
C SER A 30 -26.27 13.88 -15.66
N ARG A 31 -25.63 14.42 -14.63
CA ARG A 31 -24.18 14.62 -14.61
C ARG A 31 -23.58 13.27 -14.97
N GLN A 32 -23.12 13.14 -16.20
CA GLN A 32 -22.19 12.11 -16.58
C GLN A 32 -20.96 12.31 -15.69
N GLU A 33 -20.88 11.58 -14.58
CA GLU A 33 -19.63 11.40 -13.85
C GLU A 33 -18.68 10.69 -14.80
N THR A 34 -17.90 11.49 -15.53
CA THR A 34 -16.71 11.01 -16.22
C THR A 34 -15.90 10.20 -15.21
N ALA A 35 -15.65 8.92 -15.51
CA ALA A 35 -14.80 8.07 -14.69
C ALA A 35 -13.52 8.85 -14.32
N PRO A 36 -13.14 8.91 -13.03
CA PRO A 36 -12.04 9.75 -12.59
C PRO A 36 -10.77 9.31 -13.32
N VAL A 37 -10.13 10.25 -14.02
CA VAL A 37 -8.79 10.04 -14.55
C VAL A 37 -7.86 9.87 -13.35
N ASP A 38 -7.28 8.68 -13.19
CA ASP A 38 -6.26 8.43 -12.17
C ASP A 38 -4.99 9.23 -12.53
N LEU A 39 -4.94 10.45 -12.03
CA LEU A 39 -3.76 11.30 -12.15
C LEU A 39 -2.66 10.72 -11.25
N THR A 40 -1.47 10.49 -11.82
CA THR A 40 -0.30 10.02 -11.07
C THR A 40 0.80 11.06 -11.04
N GLY A 41 1.63 11.03 -9.99
CA GLY A 41 2.82 11.87 -9.85
C GLY A 41 2.52 13.37 -9.90
N ALA A 42 3.23 14.10 -10.78
CA ALA A 42 3.16 15.56 -10.86
C ALA A 42 1.77 16.09 -11.23
N ALA A 43 1.00 15.36 -12.04
CA ALA A 43 -0.35 15.76 -12.42
C ALA A 43 -1.30 15.69 -11.22
N ALA A 44 -1.17 14.66 -10.39
CA ALA A 44 -1.93 14.47 -9.17
C ALA A 44 -1.64 15.62 -8.18
N LEU A 45 -0.35 15.93 -7.98
CA LEU A 45 0.08 17.03 -7.12
C LEU A 45 -0.46 18.39 -7.59
N ARG A 46 -0.36 18.68 -8.89
CA ARG A 46 -0.92 19.90 -9.48
C ARG A 46 -2.42 20.01 -9.29
N SER A 47 -3.15 18.88 -9.37
CA SER A 47 -4.61 18.88 -9.18
C SER A 47 -5.01 19.37 -7.79
N VAL A 48 -4.29 18.92 -6.75
CA VAL A 48 -4.56 19.30 -5.36
C VAL A 48 -4.12 20.74 -5.10
N LEU A 49 -2.95 21.15 -5.59
CA LEU A 49 -2.44 22.52 -5.43
C LEU A 49 -3.22 23.59 -6.21
N ARG A 50 -4.06 23.18 -7.18
CA ARG A 50 -4.97 24.08 -7.90
C ARG A 50 -6.11 24.58 -7.01
N ILE A 51 -6.46 23.81 -5.96
CA ILE A 51 -7.50 24.16 -4.99
C ILE A 51 -6.98 25.30 -4.10
N ARG A 52 -7.53 26.51 -4.26
CA ARG A 52 -7.04 27.72 -3.56
C ARG A 52 -7.10 27.60 -2.03
N PRO A 53 -8.22 27.15 -1.41
CA PRO A 53 -8.28 26.96 0.05
C PRO A 53 -7.24 25.98 0.56
N PHE A 54 -7.10 24.82 -0.10
CA PHE A 54 -6.10 23.82 0.25
C PHE A 54 -4.68 24.36 0.13
N ARG A 55 -4.33 25.04 -0.98
CA ARG A 55 -2.98 25.59 -1.17
C ARG A 55 -2.61 26.61 -0.08
N ARG A 56 -3.55 27.48 0.32
CA ARG A 56 -3.34 28.44 1.42
C ARG A 56 -3.10 27.70 2.73
N LEU A 57 -3.93 26.70 3.03
CA LEU A 57 -3.79 25.89 4.23
C LEU A 57 -2.45 25.15 4.25
N TRP A 58 -2.07 24.51 3.15
CA TRP A 58 -0.82 23.76 3.04
C TRP A 58 0.41 24.65 3.21
N LEU A 59 0.45 25.82 2.56
CA LEU A 59 1.58 26.75 2.70
C LEU A 59 1.76 27.20 4.16
N VAL A 60 0.68 27.55 4.83
CA VAL A 60 0.76 28.03 6.21
C VAL A 60 1.05 26.90 7.20
N LEU A 61 0.53 25.69 6.96
CA LEU A 61 0.89 24.49 7.73
C LEU A 61 2.35 24.09 7.52
N GLY A 62 2.90 24.28 6.32
CA GLY A 62 4.33 24.08 6.06
C GLY A 62 5.19 25.07 6.83
N ALA A 63 4.83 26.36 6.83
CA ALA A 63 5.50 27.39 7.62
C ALA A 63 5.38 27.14 9.13
N ALA A 64 4.21 26.70 9.60
CA ALA A 64 4.00 26.28 10.98
C ALA A 64 4.92 25.09 11.31
N SER A 65 4.91 24.02 10.52
CA SER A 65 5.78 22.86 10.76
C SER A 65 7.25 23.24 10.81
N PHE A 66 7.71 24.12 9.91
CA PHE A 66 9.05 24.70 9.98
C PHE A 66 9.31 25.42 11.31
N GLY A 67 8.35 26.25 11.75
CA GLY A 67 8.36 26.90 13.06
C GLY A 67 8.48 25.90 14.23
N ASP A 68 7.74 24.80 14.20
CA ASP A 68 7.79 23.78 15.27
C ASP A 68 9.15 23.11 15.37
N TRP A 69 9.77 22.79 14.23
CA TRP A 69 11.08 22.16 14.18
C TRP A 69 12.20 23.09 14.59
N ILE A 70 12.22 24.33 14.08
CA ILE A 70 13.23 25.31 14.50
C ILE A 70 13.02 25.70 15.98
N GLY A 71 11.76 25.83 16.41
CA GLY A 71 11.38 26.11 17.79
C GLY A 71 11.74 24.99 18.76
N LEU A 72 11.64 23.72 18.34
CA LEU A 72 12.11 22.57 19.11
C LEU A 72 13.59 22.72 19.47
N LEU A 73 14.45 22.94 18.47
CA LEU A 73 15.88 23.10 18.66
C LEU A 73 16.21 24.38 19.44
N ALA A 74 15.58 25.48 19.07
CA ALA A 74 15.84 26.79 19.67
C ALA A 74 15.45 26.83 21.16
N THR A 75 14.32 26.22 21.55
CA THR A 75 13.91 26.23 22.97
C THR A 75 14.88 25.46 23.85
N GLY A 76 15.34 24.28 23.40
CA GLY A 76 16.33 23.49 24.13
C GLY A 76 17.67 24.22 24.24
N LEU A 77 18.17 24.77 23.13
CA LEU A 77 19.42 25.53 23.11
C LEU A 77 19.34 26.81 23.95
N PHE A 78 18.20 27.51 23.90
CA PHE A 78 17.94 28.71 24.71
C PHE A 78 17.98 28.43 26.20
N ALA A 79 17.36 27.31 26.63
CA ALA A 79 17.38 26.87 28.01
C ALA A 79 18.78 26.45 28.46
N SER A 80 19.51 25.74 27.60
CA SER A 80 20.90 25.36 27.85
C SER A 80 21.80 26.59 28.05
N ALA A 81 21.65 27.61 27.19
CA ALA A 81 22.46 28.83 27.23
C ALA A 81 22.30 29.68 28.51
N GLN A 82 21.30 29.39 29.36
CA GLN A 82 21.13 30.08 30.64
C GLN A 82 22.13 29.64 31.72
N PHE A 83 22.84 28.53 31.50
CA PHE A 83 23.77 27.95 32.47
C PHE A 83 25.18 27.84 31.89
N SER A 84 26.19 27.96 32.75
CA SER A 84 27.60 27.82 32.38
C SER A 84 28.17 26.42 32.61
N ASN A 85 27.60 25.64 33.55
CA ASN A 85 28.08 24.29 33.85
C ASN A 85 27.41 23.25 32.95
N SER A 86 28.20 22.28 32.46
CA SER A 86 27.74 21.31 31.46
C SER A 86 26.61 20.39 31.94
N ALA A 87 26.56 20.08 33.23
CA ALA A 87 25.50 19.25 33.80
C ALA A 87 24.14 19.98 33.78
N ALA A 88 24.08 21.24 34.21
CA ALA A 88 22.88 22.06 34.17
C ALA A 88 22.48 22.42 32.74
N GLN A 89 23.44 22.68 31.85
CA GLN A 89 23.19 22.86 30.41
C GLN A 89 22.49 21.65 29.80
N GLY A 90 22.98 20.45 30.11
CA GLY A 90 22.38 19.18 29.67
C GLY A 90 20.99 18.95 30.27
N ALA A 91 20.82 19.20 31.57
CA ALA A 91 19.53 19.06 32.25
C ALA A 91 18.48 20.05 31.72
N ALA A 92 18.85 21.31 31.46
CA ALA A 92 17.96 22.33 30.92
C ALA A 92 17.53 22.02 29.48
N PHE A 93 18.48 21.60 28.63
CA PHE A 93 18.18 21.16 27.27
C PHE A 93 17.28 19.91 27.28
N GLY A 94 17.69 18.86 27.98
CA GLY A 94 16.97 17.59 28.02
C GLY A 94 15.60 17.70 28.66
N GLY A 95 15.48 18.44 29.77
CA GLY A 95 14.24 18.65 30.51
C GLY A 95 13.19 19.40 29.70
N THR A 96 13.58 20.48 29.00
CA THR A 96 12.67 21.26 28.15
C THR A 96 12.16 20.45 26.96
N ILE A 97 13.01 19.62 26.35
CA ILE A 97 12.61 18.70 25.27
C ILE A 97 11.71 17.58 25.80
N ALA A 98 12.04 16.97 26.95
CA ALA A 98 11.25 15.90 27.55
C ALA A 98 9.83 16.34 27.91
N VAL A 99 9.68 17.57 28.41
CA VAL A 99 8.38 18.16 28.78
C VAL A 99 7.41 18.23 27.60
N ARG A 100 7.89 18.31 26.35
CA ARG A 100 7.00 18.28 25.17
C ARG A 100 6.20 16.99 25.02
N LEU A 101 6.69 15.89 25.57
CA LEU A 101 6.06 14.57 25.44
C LEU A 101 5.00 14.35 26.54
N LEU A 102 5.07 15.08 27.65
CA LEU A 102 4.21 14.90 28.82
C LEU A 102 2.72 15.16 28.56
N PRO A 103 2.31 16.24 27.86
CA PRO A 103 0.89 16.50 27.63
C PRO A 103 0.16 15.34 26.95
N ALA A 104 0.81 14.68 25.99
CA ALA A 104 0.17 13.59 25.26
C ALA A 104 -0.11 12.37 26.14
N LEU A 105 0.77 12.11 27.12
CA LEU A 105 0.62 11.03 28.09
C LEU A 105 -0.55 11.32 29.06
N LEU A 106 -0.67 12.58 29.49
CA LEU A 106 -1.61 12.98 30.55
C LEU A 106 -2.99 13.37 29.99
N LEU A 107 -3.03 14.03 28.84
CA LEU A 107 -4.19 14.75 28.31
C LEU A 107 -4.63 14.27 26.92
N GLY A 108 -3.94 13.30 26.34
CA GLY A 108 -4.23 12.75 25.01
C GLY A 108 -5.71 12.37 24.80
N PRO A 109 -6.32 11.56 25.68
CA PRO A 109 -7.73 11.17 25.55
C PRO A 109 -8.72 12.34 25.65
N ILE A 110 -8.34 13.44 26.32
CA ILE A 110 -9.21 14.58 26.62
C ILE A 110 -9.21 15.59 25.47
N ALA A 111 -8.06 15.76 24.81
CA ALA A 111 -7.87 16.79 23.80
C ALA A 111 -8.71 16.59 22.52
N GLY A 112 -8.93 15.33 22.09
CA GLY A 112 -9.77 15.01 20.93
C GLY A 112 -11.24 15.40 21.12
N VAL A 113 -11.77 15.18 22.32
CA VAL A 113 -13.15 15.51 22.69
C VAL A 113 -13.37 17.02 22.72
N PHE A 114 -12.37 17.77 23.20
CA PHE A 114 -12.44 19.23 23.18
C PHE A 114 -12.49 19.75 21.74
N ALA A 115 -11.70 19.19 20.82
CA ALA A 115 -11.66 19.60 19.43
C ALA A 115 -12.99 19.40 18.69
N ASP A 116 -13.74 18.34 19.02
CA ASP A 116 -15.02 18.01 18.36
C ASP A 116 -16.21 18.85 18.85
N ARG A 117 -16.09 19.47 20.05
CA ARG A 117 -17.15 20.30 20.63
C ARG A 117 -17.22 21.71 20.04
N PHE A 118 -16.11 22.21 19.51
CA PHE A 118 -15.99 23.57 19.02
C PHE A 118 -15.86 23.61 17.49
N ASP A 119 -16.25 24.74 16.90
CA ASP A 119 -16.06 24.94 15.47
C ASP A 119 -14.57 24.91 15.12
N ARG A 120 -14.21 24.06 14.16
CA ARG A 120 -12.81 23.75 13.81
C ARG A 120 -12.01 24.98 13.41
N ARG A 121 -12.64 25.91 12.69
CA ARG A 121 -11.97 27.13 12.24
C ARG A 121 -11.58 27.98 13.44
N TYR A 122 -12.52 28.20 14.37
CA TYR A 122 -12.23 28.96 15.59
C TYR A 122 -11.29 28.20 16.53
N THR A 123 -11.42 26.88 16.65
CA THR A 123 -10.47 26.04 17.40
C THR A 123 -9.05 26.24 16.88
N MET A 124 -8.82 26.14 15.58
CA MET A 124 -7.49 26.35 15.00
C MET A 124 -6.96 27.77 15.27
N VAL A 125 -7.79 28.80 15.04
CA VAL A 125 -7.38 30.20 15.23
C VAL A 125 -7.04 30.51 16.69
N ILE A 126 -7.91 30.16 17.63
CA ILE A 126 -7.71 30.46 19.06
C ILE A 126 -6.50 29.71 19.59
N THR A 127 -6.37 28.43 19.27
CA THR A 127 -5.24 27.62 19.76
C THR A 127 -3.90 28.11 19.19
N ASP A 128 -3.84 28.54 17.92
CA ASP A 128 -2.63 29.12 17.36
C ASP A 128 -2.29 30.50 17.94
N LEU A 129 -3.29 31.33 18.25
CA LEU A 129 -3.07 32.59 18.97
C LEU A 129 -2.51 32.36 20.39
N ILE A 130 -3.02 31.37 21.10
CA ILE A 130 -2.49 30.97 22.41
C ILE A 130 -1.02 30.53 22.27
N ARG A 131 -0.70 29.66 21.31
CA ARG A 131 0.69 29.22 21.08
C ARG A 131 1.61 30.36 20.65
N PHE A 132 1.12 31.31 19.84
CA PHE A 132 1.87 32.51 19.47
C PHE A 132 2.31 33.29 20.72
N VAL A 133 1.38 33.54 21.65
CA VAL A 133 1.66 34.26 22.90
C VAL A 133 2.66 33.50 23.75
N PHE A 134 2.43 32.21 24.01
CA PHE A 134 3.33 31.43 24.87
C PHE A 134 4.72 31.27 24.27
N TYR A 135 4.86 30.88 23.00
CA TYR A 135 6.18 30.76 22.36
C TYR A 135 6.89 32.10 22.20
N GLY A 136 6.15 33.17 21.87
CA GLY A 136 6.69 34.53 21.74
C GLY A 136 7.16 35.11 23.07
N SER A 137 6.59 34.66 24.20
CA SER A 137 6.98 35.12 25.54
C SER A 137 8.29 34.52 26.06
N ILE A 138 8.73 33.36 25.54
CA ILE A 138 9.95 32.67 25.99
C ILE A 138 11.19 33.58 25.94
N PRO A 139 11.54 34.21 24.80
CA PRO A 139 12.71 35.07 24.73
C PRO A 139 12.55 36.41 25.46
N LEU A 140 11.34 36.79 25.90
CA LEU A 140 11.09 38.06 26.59
C LEU A 140 11.51 38.03 28.07
N VAL A 141 11.49 36.85 28.70
CA VAL A 141 11.73 36.74 30.14
C VAL A 141 13.12 37.26 30.57
N PRO A 142 14.24 36.93 29.89
CA PRO A 142 15.54 37.52 30.22
C PRO A 142 15.59 39.04 29.95
N LEU A 143 14.89 39.52 28.93
CA LEU A 143 14.85 40.96 28.58
C LEU A 143 14.16 41.78 29.67
N LEU A 144 13.22 41.16 30.39
CA LEU A 144 12.53 41.75 31.54
C LEU A 144 13.29 41.56 32.86
N GLY A 145 14.54 41.07 32.82
CA GLY A 145 15.38 40.88 34.00
C GLY A 145 15.12 39.57 34.76
N GLY A 146 14.49 38.57 34.12
CA GLY A 146 14.26 37.26 34.72
C GLY A 146 15.56 36.48 34.97
N SER A 147 15.64 35.76 36.10
CA SER A 147 16.80 34.92 36.41
C SER A 147 16.92 33.73 35.45
N PRO A 148 18.11 33.12 35.31
CA PRO A 148 18.31 31.89 34.52
C PRO A 148 17.31 30.78 34.85
N ALA A 149 17.09 30.53 36.15
CA ALA A 149 16.16 29.51 36.62
C ALA A 149 14.71 29.83 36.25
N LEU A 150 14.29 31.10 36.40
CA LEU A 150 12.95 31.55 36.04
C LEU A 150 12.73 31.48 34.51
N THR A 151 13.76 31.82 33.73
CA THR A 151 13.74 31.72 32.26
C THR A 151 13.52 30.29 31.79
N VAL A 152 14.30 29.34 32.31
CA VAL A 152 14.15 27.91 31.93
C VAL A 152 12.84 27.34 32.43
N THR A 153 12.39 27.73 33.63
CA THR A 153 11.09 27.31 34.18
C THR A 153 9.95 27.82 33.29
N TRP A 154 9.97 29.08 32.89
CA TRP A 154 8.96 29.64 32.00
C TRP A 154 9.00 29.01 30.60
N ALA A 155 10.19 28.83 30.02
CA ALA A 155 10.34 28.14 28.73
C ALA A 155 9.71 26.74 28.77
N THR A 156 9.90 26.03 29.89
CA THR A 156 9.32 24.70 30.14
C THR A 156 7.79 24.76 30.25
N ILE A 157 7.24 25.71 31.02
CA ILE A 157 5.79 25.90 31.18
C ILE A 157 5.14 26.29 29.84
N ALA A 158 5.70 27.28 29.14
CA ALA A 158 5.22 27.73 27.84
C ALA A 158 5.24 26.59 26.81
N THR A 159 6.27 25.75 26.85
CA THR A 159 6.37 24.55 26.01
C THR A 159 5.29 23.51 26.36
N PHE A 160 5.09 23.21 27.64
CA PHE A 160 4.06 22.29 28.11
C PHE A 160 2.66 22.74 27.68
N ILE A 161 2.34 24.02 27.88
CA ILE A 161 1.06 24.60 27.47
C ILE A 161 0.93 24.57 25.95
N GLY A 162 1.96 24.98 25.22
CA GLY A 162 1.98 24.95 23.76
C GLY A 162 1.65 23.57 23.20
N GLU A 163 2.29 22.53 23.73
CA GLU A 163 2.07 21.14 23.33
C GLU A 163 0.72 20.60 23.77
N THR A 164 0.21 21.01 24.94
CA THR A 164 -1.16 20.70 25.38
C THR A 164 -2.18 21.25 24.39
N ILE A 165 -2.00 22.51 23.99
CA ILE A 165 -2.85 23.19 23.02
C ILE A 165 -2.70 22.56 21.62
N THR A 166 -1.53 22.00 21.28
CA THR A 166 -1.32 21.22 20.04
C THR A 166 -2.22 20.00 19.96
N LEU A 167 -2.46 19.31 21.07
CA LEU A 167 -3.32 18.13 21.10
C LEU A 167 -4.78 18.44 20.71
N ILE A 168 -5.25 19.66 20.97
CA ILE A 168 -6.61 20.12 20.61
C ILE A 168 -6.66 20.54 19.13
N TRP A 169 -5.55 21.04 18.58
CA TRP A 169 -5.50 21.55 17.21
C TRP A 169 -5.29 20.47 16.15
N ILE A 170 -4.56 19.39 16.48
CA ILE A 170 -4.31 18.29 15.52
C ILE A 170 -5.62 17.72 14.96
N PRO A 171 -6.63 17.33 15.78
CA PRO A 171 -7.89 16.80 15.26
C PRO A 171 -8.65 17.81 14.41
N ALA A 172 -8.63 19.10 14.80
CA ALA A 172 -9.27 20.16 14.03
C ALA A 172 -8.63 20.32 12.63
N LYS A 173 -7.29 20.28 12.56
CA LYS A 173 -6.52 20.30 11.31
C LYS A 173 -6.82 19.07 10.45
N GLU A 174 -6.73 17.87 11.00
CA GLU A 174 -6.91 16.62 10.25
C GLU A 174 -8.32 16.50 9.68
N ALA A 175 -9.32 16.97 10.41
CA ALA A 175 -10.70 16.96 9.94
C ALA A 175 -11.02 18.09 8.95
N ALA A 176 -10.17 19.11 8.83
CA ALA A 176 -10.34 20.21 7.88
C ALA A 176 -9.91 19.84 6.45
N VAL A 177 -8.87 19.01 6.30
CA VAL A 177 -8.28 18.70 4.98
C VAL A 177 -9.24 17.98 4.03
N PRO A 178 -9.97 16.90 4.43
CA PRO A 178 -10.86 16.20 3.51
C PRO A 178 -12.00 17.07 2.96
N ASN A 179 -12.48 18.03 3.76
CA ASN A 179 -13.57 18.93 3.35
C ASN A 179 -13.16 19.92 2.25
N LEU A 180 -11.86 20.12 2.03
CA LEU A 180 -11.35 21.00 0.98
C LEU A 180 -11.14 20.27 -0.35
N LEU A 181 -11.28 18.94 -0.38
CA LEU A 181 -10.95 18.10 -1.52
C LEU A 181 -12.22 17.55 -2.16
N HIS A 182 -12.21 17.45 -3.49
CA HIS A 182 -13.40 17.10 -4.27
C HIS A 182 -13.47 15.58 -4.53
N HIS A 183 -12.32 14.90 -4.54
CA HIS A 183 -12.24 13.47 -4.85
C HIS A 183 -11.42 12.71 -3.81
N LYS A 184 -11.80 11.45 -3.53
CA LYS A 184 -11.06 10.58 -2.59
C LYS A 184 -9.60 10.36 -3.01
N SER A 185 -9.30 10.30 -4.30
CA SER A 185 -7.93 10.18 -4.83
C SER A 185 -7.02 11.38 -4.46
N GLN A 186 -7.61 12.55 -4.22
CA GLN A 186 -6.86 13.75 -3.81
C GLN A 186 -6.47 13.70 -2.33
N ILE A 187 -7.21 12.98 -1.48
CA ILE A 187 -6.92 12.87 -0.04
C ILE A 187 -5.54 12.25 0.16
N GLU A 188 -5.27 11.17 -0.57
CA GLU A 188 -3.97 10.53 -0.56
C GLU A 188 -2.84 11.51 -0.93
N VAL A 189 -2.95 12.18 -2.07
CA VAL A 189 -1.91 13.09 -2.58
C VAL A 189 -1.70 14.25 -1.59
N SER A 190 -2.78 14.76 -1.00
CA SER A 190 -2.72 15.80 0.03
C SER A 190 -2.00 15.32 1.30
N ASN A 191 -2.23 14.07 1.71
CA ASN A 191 -1.59 13.47 2.87
C ASN A 191 -0.10 13.28 2.59
N GLN A 192 0.27 12.72 1.44
CA GLN A 192 1.67 12.62 0.99
C GLN A 192 2.39 13.96 1.06
N LEU A 193 1.80 15.00 0.45
CA LEU A 193 2.38 16.33 0.42
C LEU A 193 2.55 16.91 1.84
N THR A 194 1.55 16.74 2.69
CA THR A 194 1.59 17.19 4.09
C THR A 194 2.69 16.45 4.86
N LEU A 195 2.79 15.13 4.73
CA LEU A 195 3.79 14.32 5.44
C LEU A 195 5.22 14.62 4.98
N VAL A 196 5.47 14.73 3.68
CA VAL A 196 6.79 15.14 3.15
C VAL A 196 7.19 16.51 3.68
N THR A 197 6.24 17.45 3.70
CA THR A 197 6.51 18.81 4.20
C THR A 197 6.80 18.77 5.70
N THR A 198 5.93 18.15 6.49
CA THR A 198 5.97 18.20 7.95
C THR A 198 7.11 17.39 8.56
N TYR A 199 7.38 16.20 8.03
CA TYR A 199 8.34 15.29 8.62
C TYR A 199 9.61 15.12 7.80
N GLY A 200 9.59 15.45 6.50
CA GLY A 200 10.79 15.38 5.66
C GLY A 200 11.52 16.71 5.56
N ILE A 201 10.92 17.69 4.88
CA ILE A 201 11.58 18.93 4.46
C ILE A 201 11.79 19.89 5.64
N THR A 202 10.75 20.15 6.43
CA THR A 202 10.80 21.18 7.48
C THR A 202 11.78 20.94 8.62
N PRO A 203 12.03 19.70 9.12
CA PRO A 203 13.10 19.46 10.10
C PRO A 203 14.49 19.83 9.56
N ILE A 204 14.78 19.47 8.31
CA ILE A 204 16.06 19.77 7.65
C ILE A 204 16.21 21.28 7.49
N LEU A 205 15.17 21.95 6.96
CA LEU A 205 15.17 23.41 6.83
C LEU A 205 15.33 24.11 8.17
N GLY A 206 14.66 23.64 9.23
CA GLY A 206 14.79 24.21 10.57
C GLY A 206 16.22 24.14 11.09
N ALA A 207 16.86 22.98 10.99
CA ALA A 207 18.26 22.80 11.39
C ALA A 207 19.23 23.66 10.55
N LEU A 208 19.07 23.66 9.23
CA LEU A 208 19.89 24.46 8.32
C LEU A 208 19.72 25.96 8.56
N THR A 209 18.50 26.43 8.83
CA THR A 209 18.24 27.85 9.09
C THR A 209 18.91 28.27 10.40
N LEU A 210 18.77 27.50 11.47
CA LEU A 210 19.41 27.82 12.74
C LEU A 210 20.95 27.80 12.64
N SER A 211 21.49 26.83 11.89
CA SER A 211 22.93 26.77 11.60
C SER A 211 23.39 27.99 10.79
N ALA A 212 22.66 28.36 9.74
CA ALA A 212 22.96 29.52 8.90
C ALA A 212 22.87 30.85 9.67
N LEU A 213 21.86 31.03 10.53
CA LEU A 213 21.75 32.20 11.41
C LEU A 213 22.96 32.29 12.36
N THR A 214 23.34 31.17 12.97
CA THR A 214 24.49 31.12 13.89
C THR A 214 25.80 31.41 13.17
N ALA A 215 26.04 30.75 12.03
CA ALA A 215 27.23 30.97 11.21
C ALA A 215 27.28 32.40 10.68
N GLY A 216 26.17 32.97 10.21
CA GLY A 216 26.11 34.34 9.70
C GLY A 216 26.55 35.36 10.75
N VAL A 217 26.07 35.23 11.98
CA VAL A 217 26.49 36.09 13.09
C VAL A 217 27.98 35.92 13.39
N GLN A 218 28.47 34.67 13.51
CA GLN A 218 29.87 34.39 13.79
C GLN A 218 30.83 34.94 12.73
N HIS A 219 30.49 34.81 11.44
CA HIS A 219 31.34 35.29 10.33
C HIS A 219 31.25 36.81 10.13
N SER A 220 30.10 37.43 10.43
CA SER A 220 29.94 38.88 10.30
C SER A 220 30.76 39.68 11.31
N GLY A 221 31.15 39.07 12.43
CA GLY A 221 31.78 39.76 13.55
C GLY A 221 30.85 40.76 14.28
N VAL A 222 29.59 40.86 13.88
CA VAL A 222 28.62 41.80 14.47
C VAL A 222 28.04 41.21 15.76
N SER A 223 28.21 41.93 16.87
CA SER A 223 27.54 41.60 18.13
C SER A 223 26.07 42.01 18.07
N LEU A 224 25.18 41.03 17.96
CA LEU A 224 23.74 41.29 18.01
C LEU A 224 23.26 41.54 19.45
N PRO A 225 22.26 42.41 19.65
CA PRO A 225 21.63 42.59 20.95
C PRO A 225 20.96 41.29 21.43
N ALA A 226 20.78 41.14 22.75
CA ALA A 226 20.30 39.90 23.36
C ALA A 226 18.97 39.38 22.80
N TRP A 227 18.09 40.27 22.32
CA TRP A 227 16.81 39.91 21.69
C TRP A 227 16.95 39.43 20.24
N ALA A 228 18.05 39.74 19.55
CA ALA A 228 18.28 39.42 18.14
C ALA A 228 19.29 38.29 17.92
N GLN A 229 19.72 37.62 18.98
CA GLN A 229 20.61 36.47 18.90
C GLN A 229 19.95 35.33 18.08
N PRO A 230 20.74 34.48 17.37
CA PRO A 230 20.20 33.47 16.44
C PRO A 230 19.09 32.58 17.02
N VAL A 231 19.25 32.16 18.28
CA VAL A 231 18.29 31.29 18.97
C VAL A 231 16.97 32.03 19.26
N GLN A 232 17.05 33.31 19.63
CA GLN A 232 15.90 34.17 19.91
C GLN A 232 15.14 34.48 18.62
N LEU A 233 15.84 34.76 17.52
CA LEU A 233 15.23 34.90 16.20
C LEU A 233 14.46 33.63 15.80
N ALA A 234 15.05 32.46 16.02
CA ALA A 234 14.38 31.18 15.77
C ALA A 234 13.12 30.98 16.63
N LEU A 235 13.13 31.40 17.90
CA LEU A 235 11.95 31.39 18.77
C LEU A 235 10.84 32.33 18.25
N TYR A 236 11.20 33.54 17.80
CA TYR A 236 10.24 34.47 17.19
C TYR A 236 9.69 33.93 15.88
N MET A 237 10.51 33.29 15.04
CA MET A 237 10.05 32.63 13.81
C MET A 237 9.01 31.54 14.13
N ASN A 238 9.25 30.72 15.17
CA ASN A 238 8.27 29.73 15.61
C ASN A 238 6.96 30.39 16.05
N ALA A 239 7.01 31.42 16.90
CA ALA A 239 5.83 32.14 17.33
C ALA A 239 5.07 32.76 16.14
N LEU A 240 5.75 33.53 15.28
CA LEU A 240 5.15 34.18 14.11
C LEU A 240 4.54 33.19 13.13
N SER A 241 5.07 31.97 13.02
CA SER A 241 4.45 30.91 12.21
C SER A 241 3.04 30.53 12.71
N ARG A 242 2.80 30.57 14.03
CA ARG A 242 1.47 30.35 14.62
C ARG A 242 0.52 31.47 14.27
N LEU A 243 0.98 32.71 14.42
CA LEU A 243 0.19 33.89 14.06
C LEU A 243 -0.19 33.88 12.57
N ALA A 244 0.75 33.53 11.69
CA ALA A 244 0.49 33.39 10.26
C ALA A 244 -0.61 32.35 9.99
N THR A 245 -0.61 31.23 10.71
CA THR A 245 -1.65 30.19 10.61
C THR A 245 -3.00 30.72 11.06
N ALA A 246 -3.07 31.35 12.23
CA ALA A 246 -4.29 31.95 12.76
C ALA A 246 -4.89 32.98 11.79
N LEU A 247 -4.08 33.91 11.26
CA LEU A 247 -4.54 34.93 10.32
C LEU A 247 -5.00 34.33 8.99
N THR A 248 -4.27 33.35 8.45
CA THR A 248 -4.62 32.70 7.17
C THR A 248 -5.91 31.91 7.28
N VAL A 249 -6.10 31.14 8.36
CA VAL A 249 -7.34 30.38 8.60
C VAL A 249 -8.51 31.33 8.89
N PHE A 250 -8.28 32.40 9.66
CA PHE A 250 -9.33 33.36 9.98
C PHE A 250 -9.80 34.15 8.75
N PHE A 251 -8.91 34.72 7.94
CA PHE A 251 -9.32 35.55 6.81
C PHE A 251 -9.50 34.77 5.50
N GLY A 252 -8.76 33.68 5.31
CA GLY A 252 -8.54 33.07 4.00
C GLY A 252 -9.25 31.74 3.73
N ILE A 253 -9.84 31.09 4.74
CA ILE A 253 -10.43 29.75 4.62
C ILE A 253 -11.72 29.65 5.45
N ARG A 254 -12.84 30.07 4.89
CA ARG A 254 -14.16 30.05 5.57
C ARG A 254 -14.82 28.67 5.49
N GLU A 255 -14.42 27.87 4.51
CA GLU A 255 -14.93 26.54 4.15
C GLU A 255 -14.62 25.45 5.19
N ILE A 256 -13.76 25.73 6.16
CA ILE A 256 -13.45 24.82 7.29
C ILE A 256 -14.59 24.80 8.33
N GLY A 257 -15.38 25.88 8.42
CA GLY A 257 -16.43 26.02 9.42
C GLY A 257 -17.65 25.14 9.12
N GLY A 258 -18.28 24.60 10.16
CA GLY A 258 -19.47 23.76 10.01
C GLY A 258 -19.74 22.86 11.22
N LYS A 259 -20.93 22.99 11.80
CA LYS A 259 -21.47 22.07 12.82
C LYS A 259 -22.26 20.98 12.10
N SER A 260 -21.86 19.71 12.20
CA SER A 260 -22.74 18.60 11.84
C SER A 260 -23.50 18.14 13.08
N ALA A 261 -24.83 18.07 13.00
CA ALA A 261 -25.71 17.64 14.09
C ALA A 261 -25.39 16.21 14.59
N GLU A 262 -24.92 15.33 13.72
CA GLU A 262 -24.49 13.96 14.06
C GLU A 262 -23.26 13.94 14.98
N ARG A 263 -22.37 14.93 14.89
CA ARG A 263 -21.16 15.01 15.73
C ARG A 263 -21.45 15.56 17.13
N GLN A 264 -22.50 16.36 17.27
CA GLN A 264 -22.96 16.86 18.57
C GLN A 264 -23.46 15.71 19.46
N GLN A 265 -24.15 14.72 18.88
CA GLN A 265 -24.57 13.50 19.59
C GLN A 265 -23.39 12.60 19.97
N ALA A 266 -22.33 12.53 19.14
CA ALA A 266 -21.11 11.78 19.48
C ALA A 266 -20.32 12.40 20.65
N ALA A 267 -20.44 13.70 20.87
CA ALA A 267 -19.77 14.42 21.96
C ALA A 267 -20.39 14.19 23.36
N GLU A 268 -21.58 13.58 23.42
CA GLU A 268 -22.32 13.29 24.67
C GLU A 268 -21.93 11.94 25.32
N GLN A 269 -21.24 11.05 24.60
CA GLN A 269 -20.80 9.75 25.15
C GLN A 269 -19.52 9.85 26.01
N SER A 270 -19.43 9.03 27.08
CA SER A 270 -18.29 9.00 28.02
C SER A 270 -16.94 8.70 27.34
N MET A 271 -15.93 9.55 27.58
CA MET A 271 -14.61 9.54 26.92
C MET A 271 -13.84 8.22 27.08
N PHE A 272 -13.94 7.61 28.26
CA PHE A 272 -13.31 6.32 28.53
C PHE A 272 -13.91 5.22 27.65
N HIS A 273 -15.23 5.26 27.41
CA HIS A 273 -15.89 4.34 26.49
C HIS A 273 -15.43 4.57 25.05
N GLN A 274 -15.29 5.82 24.60
CA GLN A 274 -14.82 6.10 23.23
C GLN A 274 -13.37 5.64 22.97
N PHE A 275 -12.46 5.85 23.93
CA PHE A 275 -11.09 5.35 23.85
C PHE A 275 -11.05 3.81 23.88
N LEU A 276 -11.81 3.20 24.80
CA LEU A 276 -11.96 1.75 24.89
C LEU A 276 -12.55 1.16 23.60
N ASP A 277 -13.49 1.83 22.96
CA ASP A 277 -14.07 1.39 21.68
C ASP A 277 -13.03 1.39 20.58
N GLY A 278 -12.21 2.45 20.50
CA GLY A 278 -11.06 2.50 19.58
C GLY A 278 -10.07 1.35 19.84
N TRP A 279 -9.74 1.11 21.11
CA TRP A 279 -8.84 0.01 21.50
C TRP A 279 -9.43 -1.38 21.19
N LYS A 280 -10.71 -1.59 21.49
CA LYS A 280 -11.45 -2.82 21.18
C LYS A 280 -11.51 -3.06 19.67
N TYR A 281 -11.74 -2.02 18.88
CA TYR A 281 -11.76 -2.10 17.42
C TYR A 281 -10.40 -2.54 16.86
N ILE A 282 -9.30 -1.97 17.37
CA ILE A 282 -7.93 -2.40 17.02
C ILE A 282 -7.75 -3.89 17.33
N GLY A 283 -8.24 -4.37 18.48
CA GLY A 283 -8.13 -5.78 18.86
C GLY A 283 -8.96 -6.75 18.01
N ARG A 284 -10.13 -6.32 17.53
CA ARG A 284 -11.10 -7.13 16.77
C ARG A 284 -10.79 -7.20 15.27
N THR A 285 -10.23 -6.15 14.69
CA THR A 285 -9.97 -6.06 13.26
C THR A 285 -8.53 -6.48 12.94
N PRO A 286 -8.29 -7.66 12.31
CA PRO A 286 -6.93 -8.20 12.12
C PRO A 286 -6.00 -7.25 11.36
N LEU A 287 -6.52 -6.56 10.34
CA LEU A 287 -5.76 -5.58 9.56
C LEU A 287 -5.27 -4.42 10.42
N VAL A 288 -6.16 -3.84 11.23
CA VAL A 288 -5.83 -2.71 12.11
C VAL A 288 -4.88 -3.16 13.22
N ARG A 289 -5.08 -4.35 13.77
CA ARG A 289 -4.14 -4.94 14.74
C ARG A 289 -2.73 -5.08 14.16
N GLY A 290 -2.61 -5.64 12.96
CA GLY A 290 -1.33 -5.77 12.25
C GLY A 290 -0.68 -4.42 11.98
N LEU A 291 -1.49 -3.42 11.62
CA LEU A 291 -1.05 -2.04 11.39
C LEU A 291 -0.51 -1.40 12.67
N VAL A 292 -1.26 -1.45 13.77
CA VAL A 292 -0.85 -0.87 15.06
C VAL A 292 0.39 -1.56 15.63
N LEU A 293 0.47 -2.89 15.53
CA LEU A 293 1.67 -3.65 15.90
C LEU A 293 2.90 -3.15 15.13
N GLY A 294 2.77 -3.00 13.81
CA GLY A 294 3.85 -2.50 12.96
C GLY A 294 4.25 -1.07 13.29
N ILE A 295 3.28 -0.17 13.49
CA ILE A 295 3.53 1.23 13.88
C ILE A 295 4.29 1.27 15.22
N PHE A 296 3.78 0.63 16.27
CA PHE A 296 4.42 0.66 17.59
C PHE A 296 5.81 0.04 17.55
N GLY A 297 6.00 -1.07 16.84
CA GLY A 297 7.34 -1.67 16.67
C GLY A 297 8.32 -0.76 15.95
N ALA A 298 7.90 -0.10 14.86
CA ALA A 298 8.75 0.82 14.12
C ALA A 298 9.15 2.04 14.96
N PHE A 299 8.21 2.62 15.72
CA PHE A 299 8.50 3.75 16.62
C PHE A 299 9.34 3.34 17.83
N ALA A 300 9.20 2.12 18.34
CA ALA A 300 10.10 1.59 19.38
C ALA A 300 11.54 1.49 18.85
N ALA A 301 11.74 0.91 17.67
CA ALA A 301 13.05 0.81 17.03
C ALA A 301 13.65 2.20 16.74
N GLY A 302 12.84 3.13 16.20
CA GLY A 302 13.25 4.52 15.97
C GLY A 302 13.61 5.25 17.27
N GLY A 303 12.86 5.02 18.36
CA GLY A 303 13.16 5.55 19.68
C GLY A 303 14.50 5.05 20.24
N VAL A 304 14.82 3.78 20.01
CA VAL A 304 16.15 3.23 20.34
C VAL A 304 17.25 3.92 19.54
N VAL A 305 17.07 4.12 18.23
CA VAL A 305 18.03 4.85 17.38
C VAL A 305 18.28 6.25 17.93
N ILE A 306 17.21 6.98 18.26
CA ILE A 306 17.31 8.35 18.80
C ILE A 306 17.97 8.35 20.18
N GLY A 307 17.55 7.47 21.10
CA GLY A 307 18.11 7.39 22.45
C GLY A 307 19.59 7.00 22.48
N ALA A 308 20.05 6.22 21.49
CA ALA A 308 21.43 5.82 21.35
C ALA A 308 22.27 6.75 20.44
N ALA A 309 21.65 7.69 19.73
CA ALA A 309 22.26 8.42 18.61
C ALA A 309 23.51 9.21 19.01
N ARG A 310 23.50 9.92 20.15
CA ARG A 310 24.63 10.75 20.57
C ARG A 310 25.86 9.89 20.88
N THR A 311 25.69 8.85 21.70
CA THR A 311 26.77 7.92 22.06
C THR A 311 27.27 7.13 20.86
N TYR A 312 26.35 6.72 19.97
CA TYR A 312 26.70 6.07 18.71
C TYR A 312 27.58 6.98 17.83
N ALA A 313 27.17 8.25 17.63
CA ALA A 313 27.92 9.21 16.85
C ALA A 313 29.32 9.47 17.42
N THR A 314 29.45 9.56 18.75
CA THR A 314 30.77 9.69 19.39
C THR A 314 31.66 8.47 19.14
N SER A 315 31.09 7.26 19.05
CA SER A 315 31.86 6.04 18.76
C SER A 315 32.41 5.97 17.32
N LEU A 316 31.94 6.82 16.41
CA LEU A 316 32.39 6.89 15.02
C LEU A 316 33.53 7.91 14.80
N GLY A 317 34.00 8.58 15.85
CA GLY A 317 35.22 9.41 15.82
C GLY A 317 35.07 10.84 15.28
N ALA A 318 33.86 11.30 14.94
CA ALA A 318 33.61 12.63 14.36
C ALA A 318 32.82 13.58 15.28
N GLY A 319 32.77 13.29 16.58
CA GLY A 319 32.20 14.18 17.60
C GLY A 319 30.72 14.56 17.36
N GLU A 320 30.33 15.78 17.73
CA GLU A 320 28.95 16.26 17.57
C GLU A 320 28.56 16.44 16.09
N ALA A 321 29.51 16.68 15.18
CA ALA A 321 29.24 16.80 13.75
C ALA A 321 28.66 15.51 13.16
N ALA A 322 29.15 14.34 13.62
CA ALA A 322 28.60 13.05 13.21
C ALA A 322 27.13 12.88 13.61
N PHE A 323 26.75 13.37 14.81
CA PHE A 323 25.36 13.30 15.27
C PHE A 323 24.43 14.09 14.35
N TYR A 324 24.78 15.34 14.04
CA TYR A 324 23.96 16.18 13.16
C TYR A 324 23.89 15.65 11.72
N LEU A 325 25.00 15.11 11.20
CA LEU A 325 25.04 14.48 9.88
C LEU A 325 24.15 13.24 9.81
N LEU A 326 24.25 12.33 10.79
CA LEU A 326 23.42 11.13 10.85
C LEU A 326 21.94 11.49 11.01
N PHE A 327 21.63 12.41 11.93
CA PHE A 327 20.26 12.88 12.14
C PHE A 327 19.69 13.49 10.86
N GLY A 328 20.39 14.43 10.23
CA GLY A 328 19.97 15.03 8.95
C GLY A 328 19.79 13.99 7.84
N THR A 329 20.65 12.98 7.78
CA THR A 329 20.58 11.90 6.78
C THR A 329 19.37 10.99 6.98
N ILE A 330 18.97 10.69 8.23
CA ILE A 330 17.72 9.96 8.52
C ILE A 330 16.52 10.76 8.01
N PHE A 331 16.45 12.06 8.27
CA PHE A 331 15.34 12.90 7.80
C PHE A 331 15.32 13.07 6.28
N LEU A 332 16.50 13.17 5.64
CA LEU A 332 16.60 13.15 4.19
C LEU A 332 16.07 11.83 3.62
N GLY A 333 16.47 10.70 4.21
CA GLY A 333 15.94 9.39 3.86
C GLY A 333 14.43 9.34 4.02
N LEU A 334 13.88 9.86 5.12
CA LEU A 334 12.45 9.94 5.38
C LEU A 334 11.72 10.72 4.27
N ALA A 335 12.24 11.90 3.91
CA ALA A 335 11.69 12.72 2.83
C ALA A 335 11.69 11.98 1.48
N VAL A 336 12.81 11.34 1.14
CA VAL A 336 12.96 10.52 -0.08
C VAL A 336 11.98 9.34 -0.07
N GLY A 337 11.85 8.64 1.05
CA GLY A 337 10.95 7.50 1.21
C GLY A 337 9.48 7.89 1.01
N ILE A 338 9.02 8.97 1.65
CA ILE A 338 7.63 9.44 1.51
C ILE A 338 7.39 9.98 0.09
N GLY A 339 8.32 10.74 -0.48
CA GLY A 339 8.13 11.41 -1.78
C GLY A 339 8.28 10.51 -3.00
N LEU A 340 9.30 9.64 -3.01
CA LEU A 340 9.62 8.77 -4.16
C LEU A 340 9.12 7.33 -3.99
N GLY A 341 8.87 6.86 -2.77
CA GLY A 341 8.43 5.48 -2.50
C GLY A 341 7.23 5.02 -3.35
N PRO A 342 6.12 5.78 -3.39
CA PRO A 342 4.95 5.44 -4.22
C PRO A 342 5.22 5.46 -5.73
N MET A 343 6.22 6.21 -6.19
CA MET A 343 6.58 6.24 -7.61
C MET A 343 7.31 4.97 -8.05
N ILE A 344 8.09 4.38 -7.14
CA ILE A 344 8.89 3.16 -7.39
C ILE A 344 7.96 1.94 -7.45
N VAL A 345 6.89 1.92 -6.66
CA VAL A 345 6.03 0.75 -6.49
C VAL A 345 4.56 1.15 -6.60
N LYS A 346 4.12 1.44 -7.83
CA LYS A 346 2.78 2.00 -8.11
C LYS A 346 1.62 1.03 -7.85
N GLU A 347 1.83 -0.27 -8.06
CA GLU A 347 0.73 -1.26 -8.10
C GLU A 347 0.83 -2.34 -7.02
N LEU A 348 1.83 -2.25 -6.12
CA LEU A 348 1.92 -3.19 -5.01
C LEU A 348 0.88 -2.84 -3.95
N SER A 349 0.29 -3.87 -3.34
CA SER A 349 -0.60 -3.68 -2.21
C SER A 349 0.08 -2.89 -1.09
N ARG A 350 -0.58 -1.84 -0.63
CA ARG A 350 -0.14 -1.02 0.50
C ARG A 350 -0.02 -1.83 1.78
N ARG A 351 -0.84 -2.87 1.92
CA ARG A 351 -0.84 -3.77 3.08
C ARG A 351 0.48 -4.54 3.17
N ARG A 352 0.94 -5.08 2.04
CA ARG A 352 2.26 -5.74 1.90
C ARG A 352 3.40 -4.74 2.02
N TRP A 353 3.27 -3.61 1.35
CA TRP A 353 4.26 -2.54 1.32
C TRP A 353 4.60 -2.02 2.72
N PHE A 354 3.59 -1.85 3.58
CA PHE A 354 3.77 -1.39 4.96
C PHE A 354 4.74 -2.29 5.75
N GLY A 355 4.45 -3.60 5.82
CA GLY A 355 5.28 -4.55 6.56
C GLY A 355 6.69 -4.71 5.97
N MET A 356 6.81 -4.74 4.63
CA MET A 356 8.10 -4.81 3.94
C MET A 356 9.02 -3.63 4.29
N ASN A 357 8.46 -2.42 4.39
CA ASN A 357 9.25 -1.23 4.70
C ASN A 357 9.66 -1.14 6.16
N ILE A 358 8.89 -1.72 7.09
CA ILE A 358 9.32 -1.89 8.48
C ILE A 358 10.52 -2.85 8.56
N VAL A 359 10.48 -3.95 7.80
CA VAL A 359 11.62 -4.88 7.71
C VAL A 359 12.85 -4.19 7.11
N LEU A 360 12.68 -3.41 6.04
CA LEU A 360 13.77 -2.61 5.45
C LEU A 360 14.36 -1.62 6.46
N ALA A 361 13.53 -0.84 7.14
CA ALA A 361 13.99 0.13 8.13
C ALA A 361 14.73 -0.57 9.28
N SER A 362 14.18 -1.66 9.81
CA SER A 362 14.76 -2.41 10.94
C SER A 362 16.05 -3.14 10.56
N GLY A 363 16.12 -3.72 9.36
CA GLY A 363 17.37 -4.26 8.81
C GLY A 363 18.44 -3.19 8.62
N SER A 364 18.04 -1.97 8.26
CA SER A 364 18.95 -0.82 8.17
C SER A 364 19.43 -0.34 9.55
N VAL A 365 18.58 -0.43 10.59
CA VAL A 365 19.00 -0.19 11.99
C VAL A 365 20.02 -1.25 12.43
N MET A 366 19.80 -2.52 12.08
CA MET A 366 20.76 -3.59 12.35
C MET A 366 22.10 -3.34 11.64
N PHE A 367 22.06 -2.91 10.38
CA PHE A 367 23.25 -2.48 9.64
C PHE A 367 23.98 -1.31 10.30
N LEU A 368 23.24 -0.34 10.86
CA LEU A 368 23.82 0.77 11.64
C LEU A 368 24.61 0.25 12.85
N GLY A 369 24.11 -0.77 13.56
CA GLY A 369 24.83 -1.43 14.64
C GLY A 369 26.17 -2.04 14.22
N LEU A 370 26.25 -2.53 12.97
CA LEU A 370 27.46 -3.12 12.37
C LEU A 370 28.42 -2.10 11.74
N ALA A 371 27.97 -0.86 11.50
CA ALA A 371 28.76 0.14 10.79
C ALA A 371 29.95 0.61 11.63
N PHE A 372 31.17 0.33 11.16
CA PHE A 372 32.43 0.72 11.81
C PHE A 372 33.00 2.04 11.27
N HIS A 373 32.39 2.59 10.21
CA HIS A 373 32.81 3.86 9.60
C HIS A 373 31.61 4.79 9.40
N LEU A 374 31.84 6.11 9.50
CA LEU A 374 30.78 7.12 9.35
C LEU A 374 30.06 7.02 8.00
N SER A 375 30.77 6.76 6.91
CA SER A 375 30.17 6.58 5.58
C SER A 375 29.16 5.42 5.53
N MET A 376 29.48 4.28 6.15
CA MET A 376 28.53 3.16 6.28
C MET A 376 27.34 3.58 7.13
N ALA A 377 27.58 4.28 8.23
CA ALA A 377 26.51 4.75 9.11
C ALA A 377 25.58 5.74 8.39
N LEU A 378 26.10 6.59 7.50
CA LEU A 378 25.29 7.50 6.66
C LEU A 378 24.41 6.74 5.67
N VAL A 379 24.93 5.70 5.01
CA VAL A 379 24.11 4.83 4.14
C VAL A 379 23.02 4.14 4.95
N GLY A 380 23.36 3.59 6.12
CA GLY A 380 22.40 2.98 7.04
C GLY A 380 21.32 3.97 7.48
N ALA A 381 21.72 5.16 7.91
CA ALA A 381 20.82 6.25 8.30
C ALA A 381 19.84 6.64 7.18
N LEU A 382 20.34 6.76 5.95
CA LEU A 382 19.50 7.08 4.78
C LEU A 382 18.45 5.99 4.54
N LEU A 383 18.85 4.71 4.63
CA LEU A 383 17.96 3.57 4.43
C LEU A 383 16.95 3.40 5.57
N VAL A 384 17.36 3.64 6.82
CA VAL A 384 16.45 3.72 7.99
C VAL A 384 15.38 4.77 7.72
N GLY A 385 15.80 5.97 7.31
CA GLY A 385 14.90 7.06 6.94
C GLY A 385 13.95 6.65 5.82
N ALA A 386 14.46 6.13 4.71
CA ALA A 386 13.65 5.76 3.55
C ALA A 386 12.61 4.68 3.88
N GLY A 387 13.02 3.60 4.56
CA GLY A 387 12.10 2.55 5.02
C GLY A 387 11.06 3.07 6.01
N ALA A 388 11.47 3.87 7.00
CA ALA A 388 10.55 4.46 7.96
C ALA A 388 9.56 5.42 7.29
N GLY A 389 10.01 6.19 6.30
CA GLY A 389 9.16 7.13 5.56
C GLY A 389 8.11 6.42 4.72
N MET A 390 8.50 5.37 4.00
CA MET A 390 7.58 4.54 3.23
C MET A 390 6.58 3.81 4.13
N ALA A 391 7.03 3.25 5.25
CA ALA A 391 6.16 2.61 6.24
C ALA A 391 5.19 3.62 6.86
N PHE A 392 5.65 4.82 7.21
CA PHE A 392 4.81 5.86 7.80
C PHE A 392 3.74 6.36 6.82
N LEU A 393 4.09 6.55 5.56
CA LEU A 393 3.14 6.90 4.51
C LEU A 393 2.10 5.78 4.29
N ALA A 394 2.55 4.54 4.13
CA ALA A 394 1.66 3.41 3.94
C ALA A 394 0.73 3.23 5.14
N GLY A 395 1.25 3.34 6.36
CA GLY A 395 0.49 3.14 7.58
C GLY A 395 -0.57 4.22 7.80
N THR A 396 -0.23 5.49 7.59
CA THR A 396 -1.22 6.59 7.67
C THR A 396 -2.28 6.45 6.57
N THR A 397 -1.88 6.11 5.35
CA THR A 397 -2.83 5.91 4.23
C THR A 397 -3.79 4.76 4.50
N LEU A 398 -3.31 3.63 5.03
CA LEU A 398 -4.15 2.50 5.42
C LEU A 398 -5.11 2.87 6.56
N LEU A 399 -4.65 3.66 7.54
CA LEU A 399 -5.49 4.15 8.63
C LEU A 399 -6.63 5.05 8.11
N TYR A 400 -6.38 5.89 7.10
CA TYR A 400 -7.41 6.73 6.47
C TYR A 400 -8.33 5.97 5.50
N GLY A 401 -7.81 4.96 4.80
CA GLY A 401 -8.56 4.26 3.74
C GLY A 401 -9.39 3.08 4.23
N GLU A 402 -8.92 2.34 5.24
CA GLU A 402 -9.50 1.04 5.64
C GLU A 402 -10.32 1.13 6.95
N VAL A 403 -10.21 2.23 7.69
CA VAL A 403 -10.97 2.42 8.94
C VAL A 403 -12.23 3.23 8.65
N ASP A 404 -13.37 2.71 9.08
CA ASP A 404 -14.69 3.35 8.90
C ASP A 404 -14.71 4.76 9.48
N ASP A 405 -15.37 5.69 8.78
CA ASP A 405 -15.45 7.12 9.14
C ASP A 405 -15.96 7.32 10.59
N THR A 406 -16.81 6.42 11.10
CA THR A 406 -17.44 6.48 12.42
C THR A 406 -16.49 6.17 13.58
N VAL A 407 -15.44 5.38 13.35
CA VAL A 407 -14.46 4.97 14.38
C VAL A 407 -13.05 5.51 14.10
N ARG A 408 -12.81 6.06 12.90
CA ARG A 408 -11.49 6.55 12.46
C ARG A 408 -10.86 7.50 13.46
N GLY A 409 -11.55 8.57 13.87
CA GLY A 409 -11.00 9.54 14.82
C GLY A 409 -10.57 8.93 16.16
N ARG A 410 -11.33 7.93 16.65
CA ARG A 410 -11.03 7.20 17.89
C ARG A 410 -9.78 6.32 17.75
N VAL A 411 -9.70 5.56 16.66
CA VAL A 411 -8.54 4.72 16.36
C VAL A 411 -7.28 5.57 16.18
N PHE A 412 -7.37 6.69 15.45
CA PHE A 412 -6.28 7.64 15.27
C PHE A 412 -5.76 8.17 16.61
N ALA A 413 -6.66 8.60 17.51
CA ALA A 413 -6.28 9.09 18.83
C ALA A 413 -5.50 8.03 19.63
N VAL A 414 -6.00 6.79 19.67
CA VAL A 414 -5.33 5.67 20.33
C VAL A 414 -3.93 5.43 19.76
N VAL A 415 -3.80 5.37 18.43
CA VAL A 415 -2.53 5.13 17.76
C VAL A 415 -1.54 6.26 18.02
N GLN A 416 -1.96 7.53 17.94
CA GLN A 416 -1.09 8.68 18.17
C GLN A 416 -0.57 8.75 19.61
N ILE A 417 -1.44 8.50 20.60
CA ILE A 417 -1.04 8.45 22.01
C ILE A 417 -0.06 7.30 22.22
N GLY A 418 -0.38 6.11 21.71
CA GLY A 418 0.48 4.94 21.83
C GLY A 418 1.85 5.14 21.18
N VAL A 419 1.92 5.75 20.00
CA VAL A 419 3.19 6.10 19.33
C VAL A 419 4.06 6.99 20.22
N ARG A 420 3.49 8.04 20.82
CA ARG A 420 4.26 8.95 21.69
C ARG A 420 4.74 8.25 22.96
N MET A 421 3.90 7.42 23.57
CA MET A 421 4.26 6.63 24.75
C MET A 421 5.39 5.64 24.45
N VAL A 422 5.27 4.89 23.37
CA VAL A 422 6.28 3.91 22.93
C VAL A 422 7.59 4.62 22.61
N LEU A 423 7.55 5.74 21.90
CA LEU A 423 8.74 6.52 21.57
C LEU A 423 9.45 7.04 22.82
N LEU A 424 8.70 7.64 23.76
CA LEU A 424 9.25 8.15 25.03
C LEU A 424 9.88 7.03 25.85
N LEU A 425 9.17 5.91 26.00
CA LEU A 425 9.66 4.75 26.75
C LEU A 425 10.92 4.17 26.10
N ALA A 426 10.93 4.01 24.78
CA ALA A 426 12.06 3.50 24.04
C ALA A 426 13.29 4.41 24.13
N ILE A 427 13.13 5.73 23.98
CA ILE A 427 14.23 6.71 24.13
C ILE A 427 14.79 6.66 25.56
N THR A 428 13.91 6.64 26.56
CA THR A 428 14.31 6.62 27.98
C THR A 428 15.06 5.35 28.33
N LEU A 429 14.50 4.18 27.99
CA LEU A 429 15.15 2.89 28.22
C LEU A 429 16.46 2.76 27.44
N ALA A 430 16.50 3.19 26.18
CA ALA A 430 17.72 3.16 25.38
C ALA A 430 18.81 4.05 25.99
N GLY A 431 18.48 5.28 26.40
CA GLY A 431 19.41 6.19 27.07
C GLY A 431 19.98 5.59 28.36
N LEU A 432 19.13 4.97 29.19
CA LEU A 432 19.55 4.29 30.42
C LEU A 432 20.47 3.09 30.13
N LEU A 433 20.08 2.21 29.21
CA LEU A 433 20.86 1.02 28.85
C LEU A 433 22.21 1.38 28.23
N VAL A 434 22.25 2.43 27.40
CA VAL A 434 23.49 2.95 26.83
C VAL A 434 24.38 3.54 27.92
N GLY A 435 23.82 4.32 28.84
CA GLY A 435 24.55 4.94 29.95
C GLY A 435 25.12 3.94 30.96
N LEU A 436 24.47 2.79 31.16
CA LEU A 436 24.94 1.72 32.06
C LEU A 436 25.97 0.78 31.41
N GLY A 437 26.09 0.79 30.09
CA GLY A 437 26.86 -0.19 29.35
C GLY A 437 28.34 0.14 29.17
N SER A 438 29.18 -0.89 29.12
CA SER A 438 30.62 -0.76 28.81
C SER A 438 30.93 -1.06 27.33
N SER A 439 32.09 -0.62 26.85
CA SER A 439 32.60 -0.92 25.51
C SER A 439 33.85 -1.81 25.58
N ARG A 440 33.90 -2.88 24.79
CA ARG A 440 35.10 -3.71 24.56
C ARG A 440 35.57 -3.58 23.12
N ARG A 441 36.86 -3.36 22.89
CA ARG A 441 37.47 -3.49 21.55
C ARG A 441 37.84 -4.93 21.27
N VAL A 442 37.43 -5.46 20.13
CA VAL A 442 37.84 -6.75 19.60
C VAL A 442 38.64 -6.50 18.33
N ASN A 443 39.88 -6.99 18.30
CA ASN A 443 40.77 -6.85 17.15
C ASN A 443 40.67 -8.10 16.27
N LEU A 444 40.24 -7.93 15.01
CA LEU A 444 40.24 -8.96 13.98
C LEU A 444 41.18 -8.50 12.85
N GLY A 445 42.49 -8.74 13.03
CA GLY A 445 43.51 -8.29 12.07
C GLY A 445 43.59 -6.76 12.00
N PRO A 446 43.58 -6.14 10.80
CA PRO A 446 43.65 -4.67 10.63
C PRO A 446 42.31 -3.95 10.92
N VAL A 447 41.24 -4.69 11.20
CA VAL A 447 39.92 -4.14 11.47
C VAL A 447 39.62 -4.17 12.96
N HIS A 448 39.32 -2.99 13.53
CA HIS A 448 38.96 -2.82 14.92
C HIS A 448 37.43 -2.80 15.08
N PHE A 449 36.89 -3.65 15.96
CA PHE A 449 35.47 -3.68 16.29
C PHE A 449 35.24 -3.24 17.73
N ASP A 450 34.58 -2.10 17.93
CA ASP A 450 34.10 -1.70 19.26
C ASP A 450 32.75 -2.38 19.52
N ILE A 451 32.71 -3.39 20.38
CA ILE A 451 31.46 -3.94 20.89
C ILE A 451 31.02 -3.04 22.04
N SER A 452 30.10 -2.12 21.74
CA SER A 452 29.48 -1.23 22.72
C SER A 452 28.03 -1.63 23.00
N SER A 453 27.55 -1.29 24.19
CA SER A 453 26.13 -1.40 24.56
C SER A 453 25.21 -0.76 23.53
N THR A 454 25.63 0.36 22.95
CA THR A 454 24.92 1.05 21.87
C THR A 454 24.75 0.19 20.62
N ARG A 455 25.83 -0.46 20.14
CA ARG A 455 25.76 -1.31 18.94
C ARG A 455 24.94 -2.56 19.17
N VAL A 456 25.10 -3.20 20.33
CA VAL A 456 24.27 -4.35 20.73
C VAL A 456 22.80 -3.96 20.78
N LEU A 457 22.49 -2.80 21.36
CA LEU A 457 21.13 -2.30 21.45
C LEU A 457 20.51 -2.05 20.06
N LEU A 458 21.27 -1.45 19.12
CA LEU A 458 20.83 -1.26 17.74
C LEU A 458 20.60 -2.60 17.02
N LEU A 459 21.48 -3.59 17.22
CA LEU A 459 21.31 -4.93 16.65
C LEU A 459 20.04 -5.62 17.15
N VAL A 460 19.82 -5.61 18.47
CA VAL A 460 18.63 -6.20 19.10
C VAL A 460 17.37 -5.47 18.66
N ALA A 461 17.38 -4.13 18.63
CA ALA A 461 16.23 -3.35 18.17
C ALA A 461 15.92 -3.63 16.69
N GLY A 462 16.94 -3.75 15.84
CA GLY A 462 16.79 -4.15 14.44
C GLY A 462 16.18 -5.55 14.30
N ALA A 463 16.66 -6.53 15.06
CA ALA A 463 16.13 -7.89 15.03
C ALA A 463 14.66 -7.97 15.51
N ILE A 464 14.33 -7.29 16.61
CA ILE A 464 12.94 -7.19 17.10
C ILE A 464 12.07 -6.47 16.07
N GLY A 465 12.57 -5.38 15.47
CA GLY A 465 11.86 -4.64 14.43
C GLY A 465 11.58 -5.48 13.18
N ILE A 466 12.53 -6.34 12.76
CA ILE A 466 12.32 -7.31 11.67
C ILE A 466 11.21 -8.29 12.04
N TRP A 467 11.25 -8.85 13.26
CA TRP A 467 10.23 -9.79 13.72
C TRP A 467 8.84 -9.15 13.76
N VAL A 468 8.73 -7.92 14.27
CA VAL A 468 7.48 -7.14 14.27
C VAL A 468 7.04 -6.81 12.84
N GLY A 469 7.95 -6.42 11.96
CA GLY A 469 7.66 -6.15 10.54
C GLY A 469 7.11 -7.37 9.82
N ILE A 470 7.69 -8.55 10.05
CA ILE A 470 7.19 -9.83 9.52
C ILE A 470 5.81 -10.17 10.13
N GLY A 471 5.63 -9.97 11.44
CA GLY A 471 4.35 -10.21 12.11
C GLY A 471 3.23 -9.30 11.61
N SER A 472 3.54 -8.02 11.38
CA SER A 472 2.64 -7.03 10.77
C SER A 472 2.31 -7.41 9.33
N PHE A 473 3.33 -7.73 8.52
CA PHE A 473 3.17 -8.19 7.15
C PHE A 473 2.22 -9.40 7.07
N ARG A 474 2.47 -10.45 7.85
CA ARG A 474 1.68 -11.68 7.82
C ARG A 474 0.22 -11.47 8.23
N GLN A 475 -0.05 -10.55 9.15
CA GLN A 475 -1.43 -10.23 9.56
C GLN A 475 -2.18 -9.40 8.50
N MET A 476 -1.46 -8.63 7.70
CA MET A 476 -2.03 -7.70 6.72
C MET A 476 -1.99 -8.22 5.27
N ASP A 477 -1.24 -9.30 5.01
CA ASP A 477 -1.04 -9.87 3.67
C ASP A 477 -2.38 -10.24 3.02
N ASP A 478 -2.74 -9.48 2.00
CA ASP A 478 -3.95 -9.62 1.18
C ASP A 478 -3.72 -10.48 -0.07
N LYS A 479 -2.46 -10.85 -0.36
CA LYS A 479 -2.08 -11.71 -1.48
C LYS A 479 -1.45 -13.02 -1.00
N LYS A 480 -2.17 -13.74 -0.14
CA LYS A 480 -1.72 -15.03 0.40
C LYS A 480 -1.39 -16.00 -0.75
N GLY A 481 -0.23 -16.65 -0.66
CA GLY A 481 0.25 -17.59 -1.68
C GLY A 481 1.03 -16.96 -2.84
N VAL A 482 1.03 -15.63 -3.00
CA VAL A 482 1.84 -14.95 -4.03
C VAL A 482 3.24 -14.62 -3.48
N PRO A 483 4.34 -15.14 -4.06
CA PRO A 483 5.69 -14.81 -3.59
C PRO A 483 5.97 -13.30 -3.61
N ILE A 484 6.57 -12.77 -2.54
CA ILE A 484 6.82 -11.33 -2.38
C ILE A 484 7.66 -10.77 -3.52
N LEU A 485 8.75 -11.44 -3.87
CA LEU A 485 9.66 -10.99 -4.92
C LEU A 485 8.97 -10.99 -6.29
N ALA A 486 8.14 -12.00 -6.57
CA ALA A 486 7.38 -12.10 -7.81
C ALA A 486 6.35 -10.96 -7.92
N ASP A 487 5.63 -10.65 -6.83
CA ASP A 487 4.66 -9.55 -6.82
C ASP A 487 5.34 -8.18 -6.88
N LEU A 488 6.50 -8.01 -6.22
CA LEU A 488 7.28 -6.78 -6.30
C LEU A 488 7.77 -6.54 -7.73
N ILE A 489 8.40 -7.55 -8.36
CA ILE A 489 8.88 -7.45 -9.75
C ILE A 489 7.70 -7.24 -10.71
N GLY A 490 6.59 -7.95 -10.51
CA GLY A 490 5.36 -7.78 -11.30
C GLY A 490 4.82 -6.36 -11.19
N SER A 491 4.68 -5.85 -9.97
CA SER A 491 4.15 -4.50 -9.70
C SER A 491 5.07 -3.39 -10.23
N VAL A 492 6.39 -3.56 -10.16
CA VAL A 492 7.35 -2.62 -10.77
C VAL A 492 7.26 -2.61 -12.29
N ARG A 493 6.92 -3.75 -12.91
CA ARG A 493 6.73 -3.90 -14.36
C ARG A 493 5.31 -3.52 -14.83
N GLY A 494 4.43 -3.07 -13.94
CA GLY A 494 3.03 -2.73 -14.28
C GLY A 494 2.14 -3.95 -14.52
N ARG A 495 2.47 -5.10 -13.92
CA ARG A 495 1.76 -6.38 -14.04
C ARG A 495 1.62 -7.01 -12.65
N PRO A 496 0.72 -6.49 -11.80
CA PRO A 496 0.61 -6.93 -10.43
C PRO A 496 0.05 -8.35 -10.43
N LEU A 497 0.60 -9.22 -9.57
CA LEU A 497 0.10 -10.58 -9.46
C LEU A 497 -1.15 -10.56 -8.59
N THR A 498 -2.26 -11.07 -9.12
CA THR A 498 -3.46 -11.33 -8.32
C THR A 498 -3.36 -12.74 -7.74
N PRO A 499 -3.83 -12.97 -6.50
CA PRO A 499 -4.06 -14.32 -6.02
C PRO A 499 -4.97 -15.06 -6.99
N ALA A 500 -4.78 -16.37 -7.15
CA ALA A 500 -5.79 -17.18 -7.80
C ALA A 500 -7.09 -17.02 -7.00
N GLU A 501 -8.23 -16.79 -7.68
CA GLU A 501 -9.51 -16.73 -6.98
C GLU A 501 -9.72 -18.05 -6.22
N GLU A 502 -9.95 -17.98 -4.90
CA GLU A 502 -10.31 -19.15 -4.09
C GLU A 502 -11.68 -19.65 -4.53
N PHE A 503 -11.65 -20.58 -5.48
CA PHE A 503 -12.83 -21.24 -5.99
C PHE A 503 -12.96 -22.60 -5.28
N LEU A 504 -13.92 -22.71 -4.36
CA LEU A 504 -14.30 -24.00 -3.76
C LEU A 504 -14.90 -24.88 -4.87
N ARG A 505 -14.07 -25.74 -5.48
CA ARG A 505 -14.52 -26.77 -6.43
C ARG A 505 -14.50 -28.15 -5.78
N SER A 506 -15.60 -28.88 -5.96
CA SER A 506 -15.69 -30.31 -5.66
C SER A 506 -15.41 -31.17 -6.90
N GLY A 507 -15.49 -30.58 -8.10
CA GLY A 507 -15.25 -31.25 -9.38
C GLY A 507 -13.78 -31.39 -9.79
N LEU A 508 -13.53 -32.12 -10.87
CA LEU A 508 -12.21 -32.32 -11.49
C LEU A 508 -12.13 -31.63 -12.83
N PHE A 509 -11.00 -30.99 -13.11
CA PHE A 509 -10.74 -30.36 -14.41
C PHE A 509 -9.59 -31.05 -15.13
N VAL A 510 -9.89 -31.67 -16.27
CA VAL A 510 -8.95 -32.42 -17.11
C VAL A 510 -8.86 -31.73 -18.47
N VAL A 511 -7.66 -31.54 -18.97
CA VAL A 511 -7.42 -30.91 -20.28
C VAL A 511 -6.62 -31.86 -21.15
N PHE A 512 -7.02 -32.00 -22.40
CA PHE A 512 -6.25 -32.69 -23.43
C PHE A 512 -5.52 -31.66 -24.29
N GLU A 513 -4.20 -31.79 -24.36
CA GLU A 513 -3.30 -30.94 -25.14
C GLU A 513 -2.51 -31.78 -26.15
N GLY A 514 -1.97 -31.12 -27.17
CA GLY A 514 -1.18 -31.77 -28.22
C GLY A 514 -1.35 -31.10 -29.57
N GLY A 515 -0.45 -31.44 -30.50
CA GLY A 515 -0.46 -30.92 -31.88
C GLY A 515 -1.67 -31.39 -32.71
N GLU A 516 -1.69 -30.96 -33.96
CA GLU A 516 -2.76 -31.34 -34.90
C GLU A 516 -2.68 -32.83 -35.26
N GLY A 517 -3.85 -33.47 -35.40
CA GLY A 517 -3.93 -34.90 -35.71
C GLY A 517 -3.44 -35.86 -34.62
N ALA A 518 -3.17 -35.38 -33.39
CA ALA A 518 -2.72 -36.21 -32.27
C ALA A 518 -3.78 -37.16 -31.68
N GLY A 519 -5.06 -37.02 -32.06
CA GLY A 519 -6.15 -37.88 -31.58
C GLY A 519 -6.86 -37.39 -30.31
N LYS A 520 -6.73 -36.10 -29.96
CA LYS A 520 -7.36 -35.49 -28.76
C LYS A 520 -8.84 -35.79 -28.65
N SER A 521 -9.63 -35.48 -29.68
CA SER A 521 -11.08 -35.67 -29.67
C SER A 521 -11.47 -37.14 -29.42
N THR A 522 -10.75 -38.09 -30.01
CA THR A 522 -10.96 -39.53 -29.76
C THR A 522 -10.74 -39.91 -28.29
N GLN A 523 -9.70 -39.37 -27.65
CA GLN A 523 -9.41 -39.67 -26.25
C GLN A 523 -10.38 -38.96 -25.29
N VAL A 524 -10.79 -37.73 -25.64
CA VAL A 524 -11.82 -36.97 -24.91
C VAL A 524 -13.14 -37.76 -24.89
N ASP A 525 -13.62 -38.20 -26.05
CA ASP A 525 -14.89 -38.93 -26.17
C ASP A 525 -14.84 -40.26 -25.40
N ARG A 526 -13.76 -41.04 -25.56
CA ARG A 526 -13.58 -42.31 -24.84
C ARG A 526 -13.56 -42.13 -23.33
N LEU A 527 -12.81 -41.15 -22.81
CA LEU A 527 -12.77 -40.87 -21.38
C LEU A 527 -14.14 -40.42 -20.88
N ALA A 528 -14.83 -39.57 -21.63
CA ALA A 528 -16.15 -39.10 -21.26
C ALA A 528 -17.16 -40.24 -21.18
N ASP A 529 -17.15 -41.16 -22.14
CA ASP A 529 -18.05 -42.32 -22.16
C ASP A 529 -17.80 -43.26 -20.98
N VAL A 530 -16.53 -43.55 -20.67
CA VAL A 530 -16.17 -44.36 -19.50
C VAL A 530 -16.66 -43.72 -18.20
N LEU A 531 -16.38 -42.43 -17.98
CA LEU A 531 -16.78 -41.74 -16.75
C LEU A 531 -18.30 -41.58 -16.62
N ARG A 532 -19.02 -41.40 -17.74
CA ARG A 532 -20.49 -41.40 -17.76
C ARG A 532 -21.05 -42.78 -17.43
N ALA A 533 -20.45 -43.84 -17.94
CA ALA A 533 -20.83 -45.21 -17.60
C ALA A 533 -20.62 -45.55 -16.11
N GLU A 534 -19.65 -44.90 -15.46
CA GLU A 534 -19.44 -44.93 -14.01
C GLU A 534 -20.43 -44.05 -13.21
N GLY A 535 -21.39 -43.41 -13.87
CA GLY A 535 -22.42 -42.58 -13.22
C GLY A 535 -21.96 -41.19 -12.80
N ARG A 536 -20.85 -40.68 -13.36
CA ARG A 536 -20.35 -39.33 -13.05
C ARG A 536 -21.01 -38.28 -13.94
N ASP A 537 -21.21 -37.09 -13.38
CA ASP A 537 -21.55 -35.90 -14.18
C ASP A 537 -20.32 -35.43 -14.95
N VAL A 538 -20.37 -35.51 -16.28
CA VAL A 538 -19.24 -35.20 -17.17
C VAL A 538 -19.61 -34.11 -18.16
N VAL A 539 -18.87 -33.00 -18.12
CA VAL A 539 -18.98 -31.88 -19.05
C VAL A 539 -17.80 -31.92 -20.02
N VAL A 540 -18.07 -32.24 -21.28
CA VAL A 540 -17.08 -32.16 -22.36
C VAL A 540 -17.17 -30.78 -22.99
N THR A 541 -16.02 -30.13 -23.17
CA THR A 541 -15.91 -28.80 -23.73
C THR A 541 -14.63 -28.63 -24.56
N ARG A 542 -14.43 -27.47 -25.19
CA ARG A 542 -13.27 -27.18 -26.04
C ARG A 542 -12.96 -25.68 -26.14
N GLU A 543 -11.70 -25.35 -26.38
CA GLU A 543 -11.27 -23.98 -26.65
C GLU A 543 -10.52 -23.87 -28.00
N PRO A 544 -10.84 -22.87 -28.84
CA PRO A 544 -11.96 -21.95 -28.74
C PRO A 544 -13.26 -22.60 -29.25
N GLY A 545 -14.42 -22.08 -28.85
CA GLY A 545 -15.69 -22.42 -29.52
C GLY A 545 -16.66 -23.33 -28.80
N ALA A 546 -16.60 -23.43 -27.47
CA ALA A 546 -17.62 -24.13 -26.67
C ALA A 546 -18.83 -23.27 -26.25
N THR A 547 -18.78 -21.96 -26.51
CA THR A 547 -19.87 -21.02 -26.22
C THR A 547 -20.31 -20.30 -27.50
N ASP A 548 -21.46 -19.63 -27.51
CA ASP A 548 -21.90 -18.85 -28.69
C ASP A 548 -20.90 -17.76 -29.06
N LEU A 549 -20.40 -17.01 -28.08
CA LEU A 549 -19.33 -16.04 -28.26
C LEU A 549 -18.05 -16.73 -28.76
N GLY A 550 -17.70 -17.85 -28.13
CA GLY A 550 -16.54 -18.64 -28.52
C GLY A 550 -16.62 -19.16 -29.95
N GLY A 551 -17.80 -19.56 -30.43
CA GLY A 551 -18.03 -20.04 -31.79
C GLY A 551 -17.76 -18.94 -32.81
N ARG A 552 -18.21 -17.72 -32.51
CA ARG A 552 -17.90 -16.53 -33.33
C ARG A 552 -16.40 -16.22 -33.33
N ILE A 553 -15.75 -16.28 -32.17
CA ILE A 553 -14.30 -16.08 -32.04
C ILE A 553 -13.52 -17.16 -32.81
N ARG A 554 -13.94 -18.42 -32.68
CA ARG A 554 -13.36 -19.56 -33.40
C ARG A 554 -13.40 -19.33 -34.91
N GLY A 555 -14.52 -18.83 -35.43
CA GLY A 555 -14.62 -18.43 -36.83
C GLY A 555 -13.54 -17.43 -37.22
N LEU A 556 -13.39 -16.35 -36.45
CA LEU A 556 -12.39 -15.29 -36.73
C LEU A 556 -10.93 -15.78 -36.68
N VAL A 557 -10.59 -16.71 -35.78
CA VAL A 557 -9.19 -17.16 -35.64
C VAL A 557 -8.82 -18.30 -36.57
N LEU A 558 -9.78 -19.07 -37.07
CA LEU A 558 -9.54 -20.20 -37.98
C LEU A 558 -9.77 -19.86 -39.46
N ASP A 559 -10.42 -18.72 -39.75
CA ASP A 559 -10.63 -18.25 -41.12
C ASP A 559 -9.28 -18.09 -41.86
N HIS A 560 -9.27 -18.53 -43.10
CA HIS A 560 -8.12 -18.57 -44.00
C HIS A 560 -8.01 -17.31 -44.86
N SER A 561 -8.87 -16.31 -44.64
CA SER A 561 -8.80 -15.02 -45.34
C SER A 561 -7.43 -14.35 -45.17
N GLU A 562 -6.94 -13.66 -46.21
CA GLU A 562 -5.67 -12.90 -46.14
C GLU A 562 -5.66 -11.81 -45.03
N ASP A 563 -6.84 -11.38 -44.56
CA ASP A 563 -7.05 -10.44 -43.44
C ASP A 563 -7.16 -11.13 -42.06
N GLY A 564 -6.44 -12.24 -41.84
CA GLY A 564 -6.42 -12.93 -40.55
C GLY A 564 -5.89 -12.06 -39.38
N PRO A 565 -6.22 -12.38 -38.12
CA PRO A 565 -5.79 -11.59 -36.99
C PRO A 565 -4.26 -11.61 -36.84
N SER A 566 -3.65 -10.44 -36.61
CA SER A 566 -2.24 -10.35 -36.21
C SER A 566 -1.97 -11.23 -34.96
N PRO A 567 -0.73 -11.69 -34.71
CA PRO A 567 -0.44 -12.58 -33.58
C PRO A 567 -0.92 -12.09 -32.20
N ARG A 568 -0.85 -10.78 -31.95
CA ARG A 568 -1.37 -10.19 -30.70
C ARG A 568 -2.90 -10.18 -30.66
N ALA A 569 -3.56 -9.89 -31.78
CA ALA A 569 -5.02 -9.95 -31.89
C ALA A 569 -5.52 -11.39 -31.71
N GLU A 570 -4.84 -12.37 -32.32
CA GLU A 570 -5.10 -13.80 -32.13
C GLU A 570 -5.04 -14.17 -30.63
N ALA A 571 -3.95 -13.81 -29.93
CA ALA A 571 -3.81 -14.08 -28.50
C ALA A 571 -4.93 -13.44 -27.64
N LEU A 572 -5.34 -12.22 -27.96
CA LEU A 572 -6.44 -11.54 -27.26
C LEU A 572 -7.79 -12.20 -27.52
N LEU A 573 -8.05 -12.65 -28.74
CA LEU A 573 -9.27 -13.38 -29.09
C LEU A 573 -9.37 -14.72 -28.34
N TYR A 574 -8.28 -15.49 -28.29
CA TYR A 574 -8.21 -16.71 -27.47
C TYR A 574 -8.42 -16.42 -25.99
N ALA A 575 -7.85 -15.34 -25.45
CA ALA A 575 -8.06 -14.94 -24.07
C ALA A 575 -9.51 -14.54 -23.79
N ALA A 576 -10.18 -13.87 -24.74
CA ALA A 576 -11.58 -13.47 -24.62
C ALA A 576 -12.54 -14.68 -24.64
N ASP A 577 -12.36 -15.63 -25.56
CA ASP A 577 -13.11 -16.89 -25.58
C ASP A 577 -12.96 -17.63 -24.25
N ARG A 578 -11.71 -17.79 -23.79
CA ARG A 578 -11.39 -18.49 -22.54
C ARG A 578 -12.02 -17.83 -21.32
N ALA A 579 -11.93 -16.51 -21.19
CA ALA A 579 -12.52 -15.80 -20.05
C ALA A 579 -14.03 -16.05 -19.95
N HIS A 580 -14.72 -15.96 -21.09
CA HIS A 580 -16.15 -16.23 -21.13
C HIS A 580 -16.48 -17.71 -20.87
N HIS A 581 -15.73 -18.63 -21.49
CA HIS A 581 -15.90 -20.07 -21.33
C HIS A 581 -15.69 -20.52 -19.88
N VAL A 582 -14.65 -20.02 -19.22
CA VAL A 582 -14.38 -20.34 -17.81
C VAL A 582 -15.50 -19.83 -16.90
N ALA A 583 -15.99 -18.61 -17.13
CA ALA A 583 -17.04 -18.00 -16.31
C ALA A 583 -18.39 -18.70 -16.47
N THR A 584 -18.73 -19.16 -17.68
CA THR A 584 -20.08 -19.64 -18.01
C THR A 584 -20.22 -21.16 -18.04
N VAL A 585 -19.14 -21.91 -18.29
CA VAL A 585 -19.18 -23.37 -18.44
C VAL A 585 -18.31 -24.06 -17.39
N VAL A 586 -17.01 -23.76 -17.38
CA VAL A 586 -16.04 -24.54 -16.59
C VAL A 586 -16.26 -24.37 -15.08
N ARG A 587 -16.30 -23.12 -14.59
CA ARG A 587 -16.49 -22.87 -13.15
C ARG A 587 -17.83 -23.40 -12.64
N PRO A 588 -18.99 -23.09 -13.26
CA PRO A 588 -20.27 -23.64 -12.82
C PRO A 588 -20.28 -25.17 -12.73
N ALA A 589 -19.64 -25.86 -13.67
CA ALA A 589 -19.51 -27.31 -13.65
C ALA A 589 -18.63 -27.85 -12.51
N LEU A 590 -17.49 -27.19 -12.26
CA LEU A 590 -16.59 -27.57 -11.17
C LEU A 590 -17.17 -27.29 -9.78
N ALA A 591 -17.97 -26.24 -9.62
CA ALA A 591 -18.66 -25.93 -8.36
C ALA A 591 -19.65 -27.02 -7.95
N ARG A 592 -20.38 -27.59 -8.91
CA ARG A 592 -21.39 -28.63 -8.65
C ARG A 592 -20.82 -30.05 -8.58
N GLY A 593 -19.51 -30.22 -8.71
CA GLY A 593 -18.85 -31.52 -8.57
C GLY A 593 -18.61 -32.30 -9.87
N ALA A 594 -18.87 -31.72 -11.04
CA ALA A 594 -18.71 -32.41 -12.31
C ALA A 594 -17.23 -32.65 -12.69
N VAL A 595 -16.98 -33.65 -13.52
CA VAL A 595 -15.71 -33.81 -14.23
C VAL A 595 -15.78 -33.02 -15.53
N VAL A 596 -14.99 -31.96 -15.63
CA VAL A 596 -14.88 -31.16 -16.85
C VAL A 596 -13.70 -31.66 -17.67
N ILE A 597 -13.96 -32.06 -18.90
CA ILE A 597 -12.95 -32.50 -19.87
C ILE A 597 -12.89 -31.45 -20.99
N SER A 598 -11.76 -30.76 -21.16
CA SER A 598 -11.59 -29.76 -22.21
C SER A 598 -10.59 -30.22 -23.27
N ASP A 599 -10.96 -30.11 -24.54
CA ASP A 599 -10.01 -30.13 -25.66
C ASP A 599 -9.37 -28.73 -25.77
N ARG A 600 -8.10 -28.65 -25.34
CA ARG A 600 -7.29 -27.43 -25.16
C ARG A 600 -7.70 -26.52 -24.01
N TYR A 601 -6.71 -25.79 -23.50
CA TYR A 601 -6.85 -24.74 -22.50
C TYR A 601 -5.68 -23.74 -22.60
N VAL A 602 -5.15 -23.26 -21.46
CA VAL A 602 -4.07 -22.27 -21.37
C VAL A 602 -2.77 -22.72 -22.03
N ASP A 603 -2.42 -24.00 -21.93
CA ASP A 603 -1.14 -24.51 -22.42
C ASP A 603 -1.06 -24.44 -23.95
N SER A 604 -2.20 -24.66 -24.64
CA SER A 604 -2.32 -24.38 -26.07
C SER A 604 -1.95 -22.93 -26.43
N SER A 605 -2.35 -21.92 -25.64
CA SER A 605 -1.97 -20.54 -25.93
C SER A 605 -0.47 -20.28 -25.73
N LEU A 606 0.14 -20.89 -24.70
CA LEU A 606 1.58 -20.80 -24.48
C LEU A 606 2.37 -21.44 -25.62
N ALA A 607 1.92 -22.59 -26.12
CA ALA A 607 2.57 -23.30 -27.22
C ALA A 607 2.37 -22.57 -28.57
N TYR A 608 1.13 -22.24 -28.95
CA TYR A 608 0.84 -21.67 -30.27
C TYR A 608 1.17 -20.18 -30.34
N GLN A 609 0.64 -19.35 -29.43
CA GLN A 609 0.89 -17.90 -29.46
C GLN A 609 2.24 -17.54 -28.83
N GLY A 610 2.66 -18.22 -27.76
CA GLY A 610 3.97 -17.98 -27.15
C GLY A 610 5.11 -18.47 -28.05
N ALA A 611 5.25 -19.78 -28.23
CA ALA A 611 6.36 -20.35 -28.98
C ALA A 611 6.16 -20.33 -30.51
N GLY A 612 4.98 -20.75 -30.99
CA GLY A 612 4.65 -20.80 -32.42
C GLY A 612 4.74 -19.42 -33.06
N ARG A 613 4.02 -18.42 -32.52
CA ARG A 613 4.04 -17.03 -32.98
C ARG A 613 5.18 -16.18 -32.41
N THR A 614 6.06 -16.76 -31.59
CA THR A 614 7.22 -16.08 -30.97
C THR A 614 6.85 -14.84 -30.15
N LEU A 615 5.66 -14.82 -29.55
CA LEU A 615 5.31 -13.78 -28.57
C LEU A 615 6.00 -14.08 -27.23
N PRO A 616 6.32 -13.05 -26.42
CA PRO A 616 6.90 -13.27 -25.11
C PRO A 616 6.00 -14.18 -24.25
N VAL A 617 6.48 -15.39 -23.94
CA VAL A 617 5.68 -16.43 -23.25
C VAL A 617 5.12 -15.93 -21.91
N GLN A 618 5.87 -15.06 -21.23
CA GLN A 618 5.43 -14.46 -19.96
C GLN A 618 4.22 -13.53 -20.14
N GLU A 619 4.06 -12.86 -21.29
CA GLU A 619 2.89 -12.04 -21.60
C GLU A 619 1.66 -12.89 -21.82
N ILE A 620 1.80 -13.98 -22.58
CA ILE A 620 0.72 -14.93 -22.83
C ILE A 620 0.29 -15.64 -21.55
N SER A 621 1.27 -16.01 -20.70
CA SER A 621 1.02 -16.60 -19.38
C SER A 621 0.23 -15.66 -18.47
N TRP A 622 0.65 -14.39 -18.37
CA TRP A 622 -0.08 -13.38 -17.59
C TRP A 622 -1.49 -13.16 -18.12
N LEU A 623 -1.64 -12.96 -19.43
CA LEU A 623 -2.94 -12.75 -20.08
C LEU A 623 -3.89 -13.92 -19.83
N SER A 624 -3.38 -15.15 -19.96
CA SER A 624 -4.17 -16.37 -19.74
C SER A 624 -4.54 -16.57 -18.26
N SER A 625 -3.62 -16.26 -17.34
CA SER A 625 -3.91 -16.31 -15.90
C SER A 625 -4.97 -15.28 -15.52
N TRP A 626 -4.91 -14.08 -16.09
CA TRP A 626 -5.91 -13.04 -15.86
C TRP A 626 -7.28 -13.45 -16.42
N ALA A 627 -7.34 -13.90 -17.68
CA ALA A 627 -8.57 -14.36 -18.32
C ALA A 627 -9.29 -15.48 -17.55
N THR A 628 -8.53 -16.38 -16.93
CA THR A 628 -9.08 -17.56 -16.23
C THR A 628 -9.32 -17.35 -14.74
N GLY A 629 -8.93 -16.19 -14.18
CA GLY A 629 -8.86 -15.98 -12.73
C GLY A 629 -7.90 -16.96 -12.03
N GLY A 630 -6.87 -17.42 -12.75
CA GLY A 630 -5.86 -18.37 -12.25
C GLY A 630 -6.29 -19.84 -12.20
N LEU A 631 -7.43 -20.21 -12.79
CA LEU A 631 -7.94 -21.59 -12.78
C LEU A 631 -6.98 -22.53 -13.53
N LYS A 632 -6.44 -23.53 -12.82
CA LYS A 632 -5.56 -24.58 -13.38
C LYS A 632 -6.27 -25.94 -13.45
N PRO A 633 -5.97 -26.77 -14.46
CA PRO A 633 -6.44 -28.15 -14.52
C PRO A 633 -5.78 -29.01 -13.43
N ASP A 634 -6.51 -30.02 -12.97
CA ASP A 634 -5.99 -31.05 -12.06
C ASP A 634 -5.10 -32.05 -12.83
N LEU A 635 -5.39 -32.28 -14.11
CA LEU A 635 -4.60 -33.13 -15.01
C LEU A 635 -4.55 -32.53 -16.42
N VAL A 636 -3.36 -32.57 -17.03
CA VAL A 636 -3.17 -32.30 -18.46
C VAL A 636 -2.70 -33.60 -19.13
N VAL A 637 -3.47 -34.12 -20.06
CA VAL A 637 -3.09 -35.25 -20.92
C VAL A 637 -2.47 -34.69 -22.18
N LEU A 638 -1.15 -34.82 -22.32
CA LEU A 638 -0.42 -34.35 -23.49
C LEU A 638 -0.22 -35.53 -24.47
N LEU A 639 -0.85 -35.44 -25.63
CA LEU A 639 -0.65 -36.39 -26.73
C LEU A 639 0.50 -35.90 -27.62
N ASP A 640 1.68 -36.50 -27.46
CA ASP A 640 2.87 -36.18 -28.24
C ASP A 640 2.91 -37.00 -29.53
N VAL A 641 3.04 -36.32 -30.67
CA VAL A 641 3.22 -36.94 -31.98
C VAL A 641 4.16 -36.08 -32.81
N ASP A 642 4.92 -36.71 -33.69
CA ASP A 642 5.67 -35.98 -34.70
C ASP A 642 4.72 -35.12 -35.56
N PRO A 643 4.98 -33.81 -35.75
CA PRO A 643 4.03 -32.95 -36.44
C PRO A 643 3.81 -33.34 -37.90
N ALA A 644 4.80 -33.94 -38.58
CA ALA A 644 4.63 -34.40 -39.95
C ALA A 644 3.64 -35.58 -40.04
N ILE A 645 3.60 -36.44 -39.01
CA ILE A 645 2.61 -37.52 -38.90
C ILE A 645 1.24 -36.94 -38.54
N GLY A 646 1.20 -36.01 -37.57
CA GLY A 646 -0.01 -35.32 -37.13
C GLY A 646 -0.73 -34.59 -38.25
N LEU A 647 -0.01 -33.77 -39.02
CA LEU A 647 -0.55 -33.03 -40.16
C LEU A 647 -1.08 -33.97 -41.26
N LYS A 648 -0.37 -35.06 -41.58
CA LYS A 648 -0.88 -36.08 -42.53
C LYS A 648 -2.21 -36.68 -42.07
N ARG A 649 -2.35 -36.99 -40.78
CA ARG A 649 -3.61 -37.48 -40.20
C ARG A 649 -4.69 -36.40 -40.27
N ALA A 650 -4.35 -35.14 -40.02
CA ALA A 650 -5.29 -34.02 -40.08
C ALA A 650 -5.84 -33.83 -41.51
N SER A 651 -4.97 -33.78 -42.53
CA SER A 651 -5.37 -33.63 -43.94
C SER A 651 -6.24 -34.79 -44.44
N ALA A 652 -6.03 -36.01 -43.95
CA ALA A 652 -6.84 -37.17 -44.32
C ALA A 652 -8.30 -37.11 -43.83
N ARG A 653 -8.64 -36.21 -42.89
CA ARG A 653 -10.00 -36.07 -42.34
C ARG A 653 -10.97 -35.29 -43.24
N GLY A 654 -10.50 -34.71 -44.33
CA GLY A 654 -11.36 -34.12 -45.38
C GLY A 654 -12.12 -32.84 -45.00
N ALA A 655 -12.03 -32.36 -43.75
CA ALA A 655 -12.37 -31.00 -43.39
C ALA A 655 -11.19 -30.12 -43.82
N GLY A 656 -11.41 -29.12 -44.68
CA GLY A 656 -10.33 -28.28 -45.22
C GLY A 656 -9.36 -27.79 -44.15
N VAL A 657 -8.09 -27.63 -44.54
CA VAL A 657 -7.00 -27.17 -43.66
C VAL A 657 -7.44 -25.85 -43.01
N ASP A 658 -7.29 -25.72 -41.68
CA ASP A 658 -7.53 -24.45 -40.97
C ASP A 658 -6.25 -23.59 -40.87
N ARG A 659 -6.37 -22.28 -40.58
CA ARG A 659 -5.24 -21.35 -40.72
C ARG A 659 -4.03 -21.78 -39.89
N LEU A 660 -4.24 -22.40 -38.74
CA LEU A 660 -3.15 -22.91 -37.89
C LEU A 660 -2.56 -24.21 -38.42
N GLU A 661 -3.37 -25.08 -39.02
CA GLU A 661 -2.92 -26.29 -39.72
C GLU A 661 -2.12 -25.98 -41.00
N SER A 662 -2.29 -24.79 -41.58
CA SER A 662 -1.56 -24.33 -42.78
C SER A 662 -0.17 -23.76 -42.51
N GLU A 663 0.23 -23.65 -41.24
CA GLU A 663 1.50 -23.08 -40.82
C GLU A 663 2.71 -23.97 -41.19
N SER A 664 3.90 -23.37 -41.16
CA SER A 664 5.14 -24.07 -41.51
C SER A 664 5.45 -25.24 -40.56
N GLN A 665 6.17 -26.25 -41.05
CA GLN A 665 6.70 -27.34 -40.21
C GLN A 665 7.45 -26.80 -38.98
N ALA A 666 8.30 -25.78 -39.16
CA ALA A 666 9.05 -25.17 -38.07
C ALA A 666 8.15 -24.51 -37.00
N PHE A 667 6.97 -24.01 -37.37
CA PHE A 667 5.97 -23.53 -36.41
C PHE A 667 5.46 -24.69 -35.55
N HIS A 668 5.07 -25.79 -36.17
CA HIS A 668 4.56 -26.96 -35.46
C HIS A 668 5.62 -27.65 -34.60
N ASP A 669 6.88 -27.67 -35.03
CA ASP A 669 8.00 -28.17 -34.23
C ASP A 669 8.16 -27.32 -32.95
N ARG A 670 8.13 -25.97 -33.06
CA ARG A 670 8.16 -25.08 -31.89
C ARG A 670 6.99 -25.32 -30.93
N VAL A 671 5.80 -25.53 -31.48
CA VAL A 671 4.59 -25.84 -30.68
C VAL A 671 4.78 -27.16 -29.91
N ARG A 672 5.26 -28.21 -30.57
CA ARG A 672 5.52 -29.50 -29.94
C ARG A 672 6.55 -29.37 -28.81
N TYR A 673 7.69 -28.75 -29.07
CA TYR A 673 8.73 -28.56 -28.05
C TYR A 673 8.23 -27.73 -26.86
N ALA A 674 7.42 -26.69 -27.11
CA ALA A 674 6.85 -25.90 -26.04
C ALA A 674 5.91 -26.71 -25.12
N PHE A 675 5.10 -27.62 -25.67
CA PHE A 675 4.29 -28.53 -24.84
C PHE A 675 5.16 -29.47 -23.99
N LEU A 676 6.24 -30.01 -24.57
CA LEU A 676 7.16 -30.89 -23.84
C LEU A 676 7.91 -30.14 -22.73
N ASP A 677 8.32 -28.90 -22.97
CA ASP A 677 8.94 -28.03 -21.96
C ASP A 677 7.97 -27.71 -20.81
N LEU A 678 6.71 -27.42 -21.13
CA LEU A 678 5.67 -27.21 -20.11
C LEU A 678 5.43 -28.48 -19.27
N ALA A 679 5.41 -29.65 -19.90
CA ALA A 679 5.24 -30.92 -19.22
C ALA A 679 6.43 -31.25 -18.31
N ALA A 680 7.66 -30.99 -18.77
CA ALA A 680 8.89 -31.20 -17.99
C ALA A 680 8.96 -30.29 -16.76
N ALA A 681 8.39 -29.08 -16.84
CA ALA A 681 8.38 -28.12 -15.73
C ALA A 681 7.40 -28.49 -14.60
N ASP A 682 6.37 -29.32 -14.85
CA ASP A 682 5.35 -29.70 -13.86
C ASP A 682 4.90 -31.18 -14.00
N PRO A 683 5.82 -32.15 -13.83
CA PRO A 683 5.58 -33.56 -14.18
C PRO A 683 4.47 -34.23 -13.35
N LYS A 684 4.04 -33.63 -12.23
CA LYS A 684 2.93 -34.16 -11.43
C LYS A 684 1.55 -33.91 -12.06
N ARG A 685 1.42 -32.81 -12.81
CA ARG A 685 0.17 -32.38 -13.45
C ARG A 685 0.02 -32.90 -14.88
N TYR A 686 1.10 -33.36 -15.51
CA TYR A 686 1.07 -33.88 -16.89
C TYR A 686 1.08 -35.41 -16.95
N LEU A 687 0.29 -35.96 -17.86
CA LEU A 687 0.42 -37.32 -18.38
C LEU A 687 0.83 -37.20 -19.85
N VAL A 688 2.10 -37.43 -20.16
CA VAL A 688 2.62 -37.37 -21.54
C VAL A 688 2.51 -38.75 -22.17
N LEU A 689 1.85 -38.84 -23.32
CA LEU A 689 1.57 -40.08 -24.03
C LEU A 689 2.07 -40.00 -25.47
N ASP A 690 2.75 -41.05 -25.93
CA ASP A 690 3.15 -41.20 -27.34
C ASP A 690 1.93 -41.56 -28.20
N ALA A 691 1.44 -40.59 -28.97
CA ALA A 691 0.28 -40.71 -29.84
C ALA A 691 0.56 -41.44 -31.17
N ALA A 692 1.75 -42.05 -31.33
CA ALA A 692 1.99 -43.08 -32.34
C ALA A 692 1.39 -44.44 -31.95
N ARG A 693 1.13 -44.68 -30.66
CA ARG A 693 0.53 -45.94 -30.16
C ARG A 693 -0.94 -46.10 -30.56
N PRO A 694 -1.49 -47.34 -30.54
CA PRO A 694 -2.91 -47.58 -30.75
C PRO A 694 -3.78 -46.78 -29.77
N ALA A 695 -4.88 -46.21 -30.26
CA ALA A 695 -5.76 -45.36 -29.45
C ALA A 695 -6.38 -46.09 -28.24
N GLY A 696 -6.51 -47.42 -28.30
CA GLY A 696 -6.98 -48.28 -27.19
C GLY A 696 -6.05 -48.20 -25.99
N ASP A 697 -4.76 -48.49 -26.20
CA ASP A 697 -3.73 -48.40 -25.17
C ASP A 697 -3.68 -47.02 -24.51
N LEU A 698 -3.80 -45.96 -25.32
CA LEU A 698 -3.80 -44.58 -24.81
C LEU A 698 -4.99 -44.33 -23.89
N ALA A 699 -6.18 -44.82 -24.27
CA ALA A 699 -7.39 -44.65 -23.48
C ALA A 699 -7.27 -45.37 -22.13
N GLU A 700 -6.72 -46.59 -22.10
CA GLU A 700 -6.48 -47.34 -20.87
C GLU A 700 -5.55 -46.58 -19.91
N MET A 701 -4.44 -46.04 -20.41
CA MET A 701 -3.49 -45.26 -19.59
C MET A 701 -4.12 -43.97 -19.04
N VAL A 702 -4.97 -43.31 -19.81
CA VAL A 702 -5.72 -42.12 -19.36
C VAL A 702 -6.72 -42.48 -18.26
N VAL A 703 -7.48 -43.56 -18.45
CA VAL A 703 -8.48 -44.03 -17.47
C VAL A 703 -7.83 -44.46 -16.16
N ASP A 704 -6.70 -45.17 -16.22
CA ASP A 704 -5.94 -45.57 -15.03
C ASP A 704 -5.48 -44.34 -14.23
N ARG A 705 -4.89 -43.35 -14.92
CA ARG A 705 -4.47 -42.09 -14.28
C ARG A 705 -5.65 -41.33 -13.65
N MET A 706 -6.78 -41.29 -14.34
CA MET A 706 -8.00 -40.65 -13.83
C MET A 706 -8.57 -41.35 -12.61
N SER A 707 -8.58 -42.69 -12.60
CA SER A 707 -9.03 -43.50 -11.48
C SER A 707 -8.22 -43.22 -10.21
N GLY A 708 -6.89 -43.10 -10.34
CA GLY A 708 -6.03 -42.72 -9.22
C GLY A 708 -6.33 -41.33 -8.64
N LEU A 709 -6.64 -40.34 -9.49
CA LEU A 709 -7.02 -39.00 -9.04
C LEU A 709 -8.37 -39.00 -8.32
N LEU A 710 -9.33 -39.75 -8.86
CA LEU A 710 -10.67 -39.90 -8.30
C LEU A 710 -10.67 -40.60 -6.94
N ALA A 711 -9.83 -41.63 -6.76
CA ALA A 711 -9.70 -42.34 -5.48
C ALA A 711 -9.08 -41.48 -4.37
N SER A 712 -8.25 -40.49 -4.73
CA SER A 712 -7.57 -39.61 -3.77
C SER A 712 -8.44 -38.47 -3.22
N ARG A 713 -9.67 -38.30 -3.72
CA ARG A 713 -10.63 -37.28 -3.26
C ARG A 713 -11.83 -37.95 -2.57
N PRO A 714 -12.17 -37.58 -1.32
CA PRO A 714 -13.40 -38.08 -0.69
C PRO A 714 -14.62 -37.62 -1.49
N ALA A 715 -15.53 -38.54 -1.78
CA ALA A 715 -16.77 -38.22 -2.48
C ALA A 715 -17.53 -37.13 -1.69
N ALA A 716 -17.84 -36.02 -2.35
CA ALA A 716 -18.67 -34.98 -1.76
C ALA A 716 -20.06 -35.58 -1.50
N SER A 717 -20.46 -35.65 -0.23
CA SER A 717 -21.82 -36.00 0.16
C SER A 717 -22.78 -34.96 -0.43
N PRO A 718 -23.92 -35.38 -1.02
CA PRO A 718 -24.88 -34.42 -1.54
C PRO A 718 -25.42 -33.60 -0.38
N SER A 719 -25.18 -32.29 -0.41
CA SER A 719 -25.79 -31.35 0.52
C SER A 719 -27.30 -31.37 0.31
N SER A 720 -28.04 -31.87 1.30
CA SER A 720 -29.48 -31.72 1.36
C SER A 720 -29.82 -30.24 1.45
N SER A 721 -30.19 -29.63 0.32
CA SER A 721 -30.84 -28.32 0.32
C SER A 721 -32.19 -28.47 1.02
N SER A 722 -32.29 -27.98 2.25
CA SER A 722 -33.58 -27.71 2.89
C SER A 722 -34.14 -26.39 2.33
N ALA A 723 -35.46 -26.41 2.12
CA ALA A 723 -36.29 -25.39 1.51
C ALA A 723 -36.28 -24.04 2.25
#